data_AF-A0A4S4AUK3-F1
#
_entry.id   AF-A0A4S4AUK3-F1
#
_cell.length_a   1.000
_cell.length_b   1.000
_cell.length_c   1.000
_cell.angle_alpha   90.00
_cell.angle_beta   90.00
_cell.angle_gamma   90.00
#
_symmetry.space_group_name_H-M   'P 1'
#
loop_
_entity.id
_entity.type
_entity.pdbx_description
1 polymer ?
#
loop_
_entity_poly.entity_id
_entity_poly.type
_entity_poly.pdbx_seq_one_letter_code
_entity_poly.pdbx_strand_id
1 'polypeptide(L)'
;MAAASAPLNRWHTLLAVLIAYGSLYPFDFVLPAQPLDALRGMLDDAALWSNRGDVLGNILLFLPWGLATGWPRPPRAAALAASVLAGLVLAAILQILQLTLPSRDAALSDVLWNGVGLLLGQFLLAPRVGMAWQGTRAAALLPWALVALWVAAQALPFVPSLDLSLLREHLRAFFAPRPLAPGVLAVAFGSVLALGHLAHAALPAYRVATALALLLPAVLLARLSIAGGAPHWHEAAALTAGWVAVALLRDPRRLAPAAFAVLLAGLTLNGLAPYRLGGPPGAFNWLPFAGHLHGNMLANLRELLDTAWVCAALLWLAHAMGARLAGVGAFLVAWVLGLEIVQLWLPGRSADLTPALIVLLVALPTIHLLRDSPPPRADLPAPLLRPRVPSDQPPAARVERRRALLWAALAWLAASAALVWLIRQPGTPYNVRELFLGNGHPAAIALFALVLPWLGAGPRLALDQATRWRAGALLLPVLLCAAGLATLLMLAGSVTAESLDDIAGSNNRYWWVTEREVWGPWWATLFRETLSAERVAPIERAARFLALYFPPAALLALALAAFDLRLPPRRLALLAVPLLPLLWLARKVAFDWSSTDNLNELIAPVDALGLRGGVYLYLLLALLCVHVALLAGARRRPWPAVLCTLAALPLSWWLLNQGLATEVHKYGLVYSGAQFLLGADRQALPGDSALLIRWLALYLAGTALLAAGAALARRSPPN
;
A
#
# COMPACT_ATOMS: atom_id res chain seq x y z
N MET A 1 23.91 28.27 -31.59
CA MET A 1 22.99 27.35 -32.31
C MET A 1 23.68 26.01 -32.51
N ALA A 2 23.32 25.03 -31.70
CA ALA A 2 23.40 23.59 -31.97
C ALA A 2 22.68 22.97 -30.76
N ALA A 3 21.34 23.06 -30.77
CA ALA A 3 20.50 22.36 -29.81
C ALA A 3 20.68 20.87 -30.11
N ALA A 4 21.65 20.24 -29.45
CA ALA A 4 21.84 18.81 -29.50
C ALA A 4 20.59 18.16 -28.91
N SER A 5 19.66 17.80 -29.79
CA SER A 5 18.60 16.84 -29.53
C SER A 5 19.27 15.62 -28.91
N ALA A 6 19.11 15.43 -27.61
CA ALA A 6 19.56 14.19 -26.98
C ALA A 6 18.76 13.07 -27.66
N PRO A 7 19.40 12.15 -28.41
CA PRO A 7 18.66 11.12 -29.11
C PRO A 7 17.93 10.25 -28.09
N LEU A 8 16.68 9.92 -28.40
CA LEU A 8 15.95 8.85 -27.72
C LEU A 8 16.88 7.63 -27.63
N ASN A 9 17.08 7.11 -26.41
CA ASN A 9 17.97 5.96 -26.25
C ASN A 9 17.33 4.71 -26.91
N ARG A 10 18.13 3.69 -27.21
CA ARG A 10 17.66 2.41 -27.80
C ARG A 10 16.48 1.75 -27.07
N TRP A 11 16.28 2.06 -25.78
CA TRP A 11 15.13 1.56 -25.01
C TRP A 11 13.83 2.28 -25.38
N HIS A 12 13.87 3.58 -25.67
CA HIS A 12 12.70 4.30 -26.15
C HIS A 12 12.28 3.79 -27.53
N THR A 13 13.21 3.42 -28.42
CA THR A 13 12.87 2.79 -29.70
C THR A 13 12.18 1.45 -29.49
N LEU A 14 12.72 0.60 -28.61
CA LEU A 14 12.10 -0.68 -28.27
C LEU A 14 10.70 -0.49 -27.68
N LEU A 15 10.55 0.45 -26.74
CA LEU A 15 9.27 0.78 -26.13
C LEU A 15 8.28 1.37 -27.13
N ALA A 16 8.73 2.23 -28.06
CA ALA A 16 7.88 2.75 -29.14
C ALA A 16 7.30 1.60 -29.96
N VAL A 17 8.12 0.63 -30.34
CA VAL A 17 7.68 -0.55 -31.10
C VAL A 17 6.68 -1.38 -30.30
N LEU A 18 6.96 -1.66 -29.02
CA LEU A 18 6.06 -2.45 -28.16
C LEU A 18 4.73 -1.74 -27.89
N ILE A 19 4.77 -0.43 -27.63
CA ILE A 19 3.58 0.40 -27.42
C ILE A 19 2.76 0.45 -28.70
N ALA A 20 3.40 0.75 -29.84
CA ALA A 20 2.72 0.76 -31.13
C ALA A 20 2.11 -0.60 -31.47
N TYR A 21 2.82 -1.69 -31.18
CA TYR A 21 2.32 -3.05 -31.36
C TYR A 21 1.05 -3.30 -30.54
N GLY A 22 1.08 -3.00 -29.23
CA GLY A 22 -0.06 -3.20 -28.34
C GLY A 22 -1.27 -2.33 -28.69
N SER A 23 -1.04 -1.10 -29.12
CA SER A 23 -2.10 -0.16 -29.50
C SER A 23 -2.74 -0.48 -30.86
N LEU A 24 -1.97 -1.01 -31.82
CA LEU A 24 -2.44 -1.25 -33.18
C LEU A 24 -2.89 -2.68 -33.45
N TYR A 25 -2.65 -3.61 -32.53
CA TYR A 25 -3.17 -4.97 -32.61
C TYR A 25 -4.72 -4.97 -32.60
N PRO A 26 -5.41 -5.72 -33.48
CA PRO A 26 -4.91 -6.82 -34.34
C PRO A 26 -4.46 -6.44 -35.77
N PHE A 27 -4.22 -5.17 -36.06
CA PHE A 27 -3.80 -4.65 -37.37
C PHE A 27 -4.85 -4.81 -38.50
N ASP A 28 -6.13 -4.82 -38.15
CA ASP A 28 -7.28 -4.90 -39.07
C ASP A 28 -7.64 -3.52 -39.65
N PHE A 29 -6.68 -2.87 -40.32
CA PHE A 29 -6.85 -1.51 -40.81
C PHE A 29 -7.92 -1.40 -41.91
N VAL A 30 -8.93 -0.57 -41.66
CA VAL A 30 -9.98 -0.18 -42.60
C VAL A 30 -10.11 1.33 -42.56
N LEU A 31 -9.97 1.99 -43.71
CA LEU A 31 -10.19 3.43 -43.78
C LEU A 31 -11.68 3.75 -43.49
N PRO A 32 -11.97 4.70 -42.58
CA PRO A 32 -13.33 5.19 -42.40
C PRO A 32 -13.88 5.78 -43.69
N ALA A 33 -15.18 5.57 -43.94
CA ALA A 33 -15.86 6.20 -45.08
C ALA A 33 -15.80 7.74 -45.03
N GLN A 34 -15.74 8.32 -43.83
CA GLN A 34 -15.66 9.76 -43.58
C GLN A 34 -14.56 10.06 -42.52
N PRO A 35 -13.28 10.10 -42.91
CA PRO A 35 -12.17 10.20 -41.95
C PRO A 35 -12.11 11.54 -41.22
N LEU A 36 -12.57 12.63 -41.85
CA LEU A 36 -12.62 13.96 -41.22
C LEU A 36 -13.68 14.03 -40.12
N ASP A 37 -14.82 13.37 -40.30
CA ASP A 37 -15.89 13.37 -39.30
C ASP A 37 -15.56 12.43 -38.13
N ALA A 38 -14.87 11.32 -38.39
CA ALA A 38 -14.30 10.47 -37.34
C ALA A 38 -13.26 11.23 -36.48
N LEU A 39 -12.38 12.02 -37.12
CA LEU A 39 -11.41 12.86 -36.42
C LEU A 39 -12.10 13.97 -35.59
N ARG A 40 -13.13 14.62 -36.14
CA ARG A 40 -13.94 15.60 -35.40
C ARG A 40 -14.63 14.98 -34.21
N GLY A 41 -15.26 13.81 -34.39
CA GLY A 41 -15.90 13.06 -33.30
C GLY A 41 -14.94 12.75 -32.15
N MET A 42 -13.70 12.35 -32.44
CA MET A 42 -12.67 12.13 -31.42
C MET A 42 -12.24 13.42 -30.69
N LEU A 43 -12.22 14.56 -31.39
CA LEU A 43 -11.85 15.86 -30.80
C LEU A 43 -12.99 16.50 -30.00
N ASP A 44 -14.23 16.25 -30.40
CA ASP A 44 -15.44 16.78 -29.77
C ASP A 44 -15.88 15.94 -28.55
N ASP A 45 -15.34 14.74 -28.38
CA ASP A 45 -15.58 13.90 -27.20
C ASP A 45 -14.93 14.50 -25.94
N ALA A 46 -15.78 15.01 -25.04
CA ALA A 46 -15.37 15.59 -23.76
C ALA A 46 -15.27 14.56 -22.62
N ALA A 47 -15.56 13.28 -22.88
CA ALA A 47 -15.51 12.24 -21.87
C ALA A 47 -14.06 11.96 -21.43
N LEU A 48 -13.72 12.40 -20.21
CA LEU A 48 -12.39 12.14 -19.63
C LEU A 48 -12.22 10.72 -19.09
N TRP A 49 -13.30 9.96 -18.95
CA TRP A 49 -13.32 8.64 -18.30
C TRP A 49 -14.20 7.67 -19.09
N SER A 50 -13.59 6.57 -19.54
CA SER A 50 -14.28 5.42 -20.13
C SER A 50 -14.62 4.39 -19.04
N ASN A 51 -13.65 3.55 -18.67
CA ASN A 51 -13.71 2.57 -17.58
C ASN A 51 -12.36 2.55 -16.84
N ARG A 52 -12.37 2.21 -15.55
CA ARG A 52 -11.17 2.16 -14.70
C ARG A 52 -10.06 1.27 -15.27
N GLY A 53 -10.43 0.15 -15.89
CA GLY A 53 -9.47 -0.78 -16.51
C GLY A 53 -8.73 -0.15 -17.69
N ASP A 54 -9.45 0.60 -18.52
CA ASP A 54 -8.93 1.27 -19.70
C ASP A 54 -8.01 2.44 -19.33
N VAL A 55 -8.46 3.28 -18.38
CA VAL A 55 -7.64 4.35 -17.79
C VAL A 55 -6.34 3.80 -17.19
N LEU A 56 -6.42 2.71 -16.41
CA LEU A 56 -5.23 2.07 -15.83
C LEU A 56 -4.33 1.46 -16.92
N GLY A 57 -4.91 0.87 -17.96
CA GLY A 57 -4.19 0.32 -19.11
C GLY A 57 -3.35 1.39 -19.81
N ASN A 58 -3.95 2.53 -20.13
CA ASN A 58 -3.28 3.66 -20.78
C ASN A 58 -2.18 4.27 -19.88
N ILE A 59 -2.43 4.44 -18.58
CA ILE A 59 -1.38 4.87 -17.64
C ILE A 59 -0.20 3.88 -17.63
N LEU A 60 -0.47 2.58 -17.53
CA LEU A 60 0.57 1.55 -17.44
C LEU A 60 1.34 1.37 -18.75
N LEU A 61 0.71 1.63 -19.90
CA LEU A 61 1.33 1.50 -21.23
C LEU A 61 2.48 2.48 -21.44
N PHE A 62 2.31 3.75 -21.02
CA PHE A 62 3.33 4.80 -21.19
C PHE A 62 4.22 5.03 -19.97
N LEU A 63 3.93 4.39 -18.83
CA LEU A 63 4.76 4.46 -17.64
C LEU A 63 6.21 3.95 -17.84
N PRO A 64 6.45 2.83 -18.56
CA PRO A 64 7.80 2.38 -18.93
C PRO A 64 8.58 3.39 -19.79
N TRP A 65 7.90 4.13 -20.66
CA TRP A 65 8.52 5.19 -21.47
C TRP A 65 9.11 6.28 -20.58
N GLY A 66 8.29 6.80 -19.66
CA GLY A 66 8.75 7.79 -18.67
C GLY A 66 9.89 7.27 -17.81
N LEU A 67 9.85 6.00 -17.40
CA LEU A 67 10.91 5.34 -16.63
C LEU A 67 12.26 5.31 -17.36
N ALA A 68 12.26 5.04 -18.67
CA ALA A 68 13.46 4.89 -19.49
C ALA A 68 14.25 6.20 -19.68
N THR A 69 13.65 7.35 -19.38
CA THR A 69 14.27 8.69 -19.51
C THR A 69 15.41 8.95 -18.53
N GLY A 70 15.33 8.36 -17.33
CA GLY A 70 16.29 8.58 -16.24
C GLY A 70 17.51 7.65 -16.27
N TRP A 71 17.62 6.77 -17.25
CA TRP A 71 18.55 5.66 -17.25
C TRP A 71 19.74 5.86 -18.21
N PRO A 72 21.00 5.65 -17.79
CA PRO A 72 21.52 5.40 -16.43
C PRO A 72 21.96 6.68 -15.68
N ARG A 73 21.83 7.85 -16.30
CA ARG A 73 22.28 9.15 -15.75
C ARG A 73 21.11 10.13 -15.70
N PRO A 74 21.11 11.08 -14.74
CA PRO A 74 20.07 12.10 -14.68
C PRO A 74 20.07 12.92 -15.99
N PRO A 75 18.95 12.93 -16.72
CA PRO A 75 18.85 13.67 -17.97
C PRO A 75 18.84 15.18 -17.72
N ARG A 76 19.33 15.95 -18.69
CA ARG A 76 19.17 17.41 -18.70
C ARG A 76 17.69 17.77 -18.89
N ALA A 77 17.28 18.96 -18.46
CA ALA A 77 15.90 19.44 -18.61
C ALA A 77 15.37 19.33 -20.05
N ALA A 78 16.21 19.64 -21.05
CA ALA A 78 15.86 19.49 -22.47
C ALA A 78 15.58 18.02 -22.88
N ALA A 79 16.30 17.05 -22.32
CA ALA A 79 16.08 15.64 -22.61
C ALA A 79 14.82 15.10 -21.90
N LEU A 80 14.50 15.64 -20.72
CA LEU A 80 13.22 15.36 -20.05
C LEU A 80 12.05 15.85 -20.91
N ALA A 81 12.11 17.11 -21.36
CA ALA A 81 11.08 17.69 -22.21
C ALA A 81 10.94 16.97 -23.56
N ALA A 82 12.07 16.61 -24.19
CA ALA A 82 12.06 15.87 -25.46
C ALA A 82 11.40 14.49 -25.32
N SER A 83 11.61 13.78 -24.21
CA SER A 83 10.94 12.48 -24.01
C SER A 83 9.44 12.61 -23.74
N VAL A 84 9.03 13.63 -22.95
CA VAL A 84 7.60 13.95 -22.76
C VAL A 84 6.94 14.22 -24.10
N LEU A 85 7.56 15.10 -24.90
CA LEU A 85 7.04 15.47 -26.21
C LEU A 85 6.98 14.26 -27.14
N ALA A 86 8.05 13.47 -27.24
CA ALA A 86 8.09 12.29 -28.10
C ALA A 86 7.05 11.23 -27.69
N GLY A 87 6.84 11.01 -26.39
CA GLY A 87 5.83 10.08 -25.90
C GLY A 87 4.39 10.58 -26.15
N LEU A 88 4.11 11.86 -25.94
CA LEU A 88 2.80 12.45 -26.26
C LEU A 88 2.51 12.42 -27.77
N VAL A 89 3.52 12.72 -28.60
CA VAL A 89 3.41 12.62 -30.06
C VAL A 89 3.13 11.18 -30.47
N LEU A 90 3.84 10.20 -29.90
CA LEU A 90 3.57 8.80 -30.15
C LEU A 90 2.14 8.42 -29.75
N ALA A 91 1.68 8.81 -28.55
CA ALA A 91 0.31 8.54 -28.09
C ALA A 91 -0.73 9.13 -29.04
N ALA A 92 -0.54 10.38 -29.49
CA ALA A 92 -1.46 11.04 -30.43
C ALA A 92 -1.47 10.36 -31.80
N ILE A 93 -0.31 9.99 -32.34
CA ILE A 93 -0.20 9.25 -33.62
C ILE A 93 -0.95 7.92 -33.52
N LEU A 94 -0.80 7.19 -32.40
CA LEU A 94 -1.46 5.89 -32.22
C LEU A 94 -2.99 6.03 -32.15
N GLN A 95 -3.51 7.06 -31.48
CA GLN A 95 -4.95 7.32 -31.44
C GLN A 95 -5.50 7.71 -32.82
N ILE A 96 -4.77 8.52 -33.59
CA ILE A 96 -5.15 8.84 -34.97
C ILE A 96 -5.15 7.59 -35.84
N LEU A 97 -4.16 6.70 -35.70
CA LEU A 97 -4.11 5.43 -36.42
C LEU A 97 -5.24 4.49 -36.00
N GLN A 98 -5.66 4.51 -34.74
CA GLN A 98 -6.79 3.71 -34.25
C GLN A 98 -8.13 4.11 -34.86
N LEU A 99 -8.28 5.33 -35.40
CA LEU A 99 -9.46 5.68 -36.21
C LEU A 99 -9.64 4.77 -37.43
N THR A 100 -8.54 4.14 -37.89
CA THR A 100 -8.57 3.18 -38.99
C THR A 100 -8.70 1.73 -38.52
N LEU A 101 -8.96 1.47 -37.23
CA LEU A 101 -9.12 0.12 -36.67
C LEU A 101 -10.56 -0.07 -36.17
N PRO A 102 -11.43 -0.81 -36.88
CA PRO A 102 -12.83 -1.01 -36.47
C PRO A 102 -12.99 -1.74 -35.13
N SER A 103 -11.97 -2.49 -34.73
CA SER A 103 -11.93 -3.26 -33.48
C SER A 103 -11.52 -2.44 -32.25
N ARG A 104 -11.20 -1.15 -32.42
CA ARG A 104 -10.70 -0.25 -31.36
C ARG A 104 -11.47 1.06 -31.32
N ASP A 105 -11.71 1.54 -30.11
CA ASP A 105 -12.25 2.87 -29.89
C ASP A 105 -11.09 3.85 -29.71
N ALA A 106 -11.00 4.85 -30.59
CA ALA A 106 -10.02 5.93 -30.48
C ALA A 106 -10.59 7.05 -29.60
N ALA A 107 -9.83 7.50 -28.61
CA ALA A 107 -10.28 8.53 -27.67
C ALA A 107 -9.16 9.52 -27.32
N LEU A 108 -9.48 10.82 -27.36
CA LEU A 108 -8.53 11.86 -26.97
C LEU A 108 -8.16 11.78 -25.47
N SER A 109 -9.07 11.27 -24.64
CA SER A 109 -8.83 10.97 -23.22
C SER A 109 -7.65 10.03 -23.01
N ASP A 110 -7.38 9.12 -23.95
CA ASP A 110 -6.30 8.15 -23.82
C ASP A 110 -4.94 8.81 -24.00
N VAL A 111 -4.84 9.84 -24.84
CA VAL A 111 -3.62 10.67 -24.94
C VAL A 111 -3.33 11.32 -23.60
N LEU A 112 -4.36 11.80 -22.88
CA LEU A 112 -4.21 12.37 -21.54
C LEU A 112 -3.73 11.32 -20.53
N TRP A 113 -4.35 10.14 -20.48
CA TRP A 113 -3.99 9.08 -19.54
C TRP A 113 -2.61 8.46 -19.82
N ASN A 114 -2.25 8.31 -21.09
CA ASN A 114 -0.89 7.98 -21.53
C ASN A 114 0.11 9.05 -21.07
N GLY A 115 -0.26 10.34 -21.18
CA GLY A 115 0.51 11.46 -20.66
C GLY A 115 0.72 11.40 -19.14
N VAL A 116 -0.32 11.05 -18.37
CA VAL A 116 -0.22 10.82 -16.92
C VAL A 116 0.74 9.68 -16.62
N GLY A 117 0.63 8.54 -17.32
CA GLY A 117 1.55 7.42 -17.21
C GLY A 117 3.01 7.81 -17.44
N LEU A 118 3.26 8.56 -18.52
CA LEU A 118 4.56 9.10 -18.86
C LEU A 118 5.13 9.97 -17.73
N LEU A 119 4.35 10.93 -17.22
CA LEU A 119 4.78 11.85 -16.17
C LEU A 119 5.06 11.12 -14.85
N LEU A 120 4.23 10.14 -14.48
CA LEU A 120 4.46 9.28 -13.31
C LEU A 120 5.74 8.45 -13.49
N GLY A 121 5.92 7.84 -14.65
CA GLY A 121 7.15 7.11 -14.99
C GLY A 121 8.40 7.98 -14.83
N GLN A 122 8.36 9.21 -15.35
CA GLN A 122 9.52 10.10 -15.45
C GLN A 122 9.86 10.87 -14.18
N PHE A 123 8.87 11.44 -13.49
CA PHE A 123 9.12 12.30 -12.34
C PHE A 123 8.95 11.59 -11.00
N LEU A 124 8.12 10.54 -10.94
CA LEU A 124 7.86 9.82 -9.69
C LEU A 124 8.70 8.56 -9.57
N LEU A 125 8.82 7.78 -10.64
CA LEU A 125 9.47 6.47 -10.60
C LEU A 125 10.94 6.52 -11.07
N ALA A 126 11.25 7.16 -12.19
CA ALA A 126 12.60 7.15 -12.78
C ALA A 126 13.70 7.63 -11.82
N PRO A 127 13.50 8.67 -10.98
CA PRO A 127 14.51 9.09 -10.01
C PRO A 127 14.76 8.01 -8.94
N ARG A 128 13.71 7.29 -8.51
CA ARG A 128 13.80 6.24 -7.48
C ARG A 128 14.41 4.96 -8.03
N VAL A 129 13.94 4.57 -9.20
CA VAL A 129 14.38 3.41 -9.96
C VAL A 129 15.84 3.61 -10.41
N GLY A 130 16.17 4.76 -10.99
CA GLY A 130 17.54 5.14 -11.35
C GLY A 130 18.50 5.22 -10.16
N MET A 131 18.07 5.75 -9.00
CA MET A 131 18.89 5.72 -7.76
C MET A 131 19.11 4.31 -7.20
N ALA A 132 18.09 3.44 -7.31
CA ALA A 132 18.15 2.05 -6.88
C ALA A 132 19.06 1.21 -7.79
N TRP A 133 19.09 1.53 -9.08
CA TRP A 133 19.78 0.77 -10.11
C TRP A 133 21.13 1.40 -10.57
N GLN A 134 21.77 2.22 -9.75
CA GLN A 134 23.14 2.69 -10.01
C GLN A 134 24.20 1.70 -9.49
N GLY A 135 25.06 1.23 -10.40
CA GLY A 135 26.29 0.49 -10.09
C GLY A 135 26.06 -0.71 -9.14
N THR A 136 26.77 -0.74 -8.02
CA THR A 136 26.71 -1.84 -7.03
C THR A 136 25.35 -2.03 -6.35
N ARG A 137 24.48 -0.99 -6.34
CA ARG A 137 23.13 -1.11 -5.76
C ARG A 137 22.17 -1.87 -6.69
N ALA A 138 22.33 -1.74 -8.00
CA ALA A 138 21.59 -2.53 -9.00
C ALA A 138 21.80 -4.02 -8.79
N ALA A 139 23.07 -4.41 -8.69
CA ALA A 139 23.50 -5.78 -8.44
C ALA A 139 22.89 -6.35 -7.16
N ALA A 140 22.82 -5.53 -6.10
CA ALA A 140 22.27 -5.93 -4.80
C ALA A 140 20.74 -6.06 -4.77
N LEU A 141 20.03 -5.34 -5.65
CA LEU A 141 18.56 -5.37 -5.72
C LEU A 141 18.04 -6.39 -6.74
N LEU A 142 18.86 -6.80 -7.71
CA LEU A 142 18.47 -7.75 -8.74
C LEU A 142 17.97 -9.09 -8.18
N PRO A 143 18.62 -9.72 -7.17
CA PRO A 143 18.09 -10.95 -6.57
C PRO A 143 16.66 -10.80 -6.05
N TRP A 144 16.37 -9.67 -5.40
CA TRP A 144 15.04 -9.37 -4.87
C TRP A 144 14.03 -9.10 -5.97
N ALA A 145 14.44 -8.44 -7.06
CA ALA A 145 13.58 -8.25 -8.23
C ALA A 145 13.23 -9.59 -8.89
N LEU A 146 14.18 -10.54 -8.96
CA LEU A 146 13.94 -11.88 -9.49
C LEU A 146 13.02 -12.69 -8.56
N VAL A 147 13.23 -12.65 -7.25
CA VAL A 147 12.30 -13.25 -6.27
C VAL A 147 10.90 -12.65 -6.42
N ALA A 148 10.80 -11.33 -6.56
CA ALA A 148 9.52 -10.65 -6.77
C ALA A 148 8.86 -11.05 -8.09
N LEU A 149 9.62 -11.24 -9.17
CA LEU A 149 9.11 -11.74 -10.45
C LEU A 149 8.52 -13.14 -10.30
N TRP A 150 9.21 -14.05 -9.59
CA TRP A 150 8.68 -15.38 -9.31
C TRP A 150 7.39 -15.32 -8.48
N VAL A 151 7.39 -14.57 -7.37
CA VAL A 151 6.19 -14.39 -6.54
C VAL A 151 5.05 -13.80 -7.36
N ALA A 152 5.34 -12.83 -8.24
CA ALA A 152 4.34 -12.21 -9.09
C ALA A 152 3.72 -13.21 -10.08
N ALA A 153 4.55 -14.07 -10.70
CA ALA A 153 4.08 -15.14 -11.57
C ALA A 153 3.15 -16.13 -10.82
N GLN A 154 3.44 -16.40 -9.54
CA GLN A 154 2.62 -17.27 -8.70
C GLN A 154 1.35 -16.59 -8.16
N ALA A 155 1.33 -15.26 -8.06
CA ALA A 155 0.26 -14.50 -7.42
C ALA A 155 -0.76 -13.88 -8.39
N LEU A 156 -0.62 -14.08 -9.70
CA LEU A 156 -1.60 -13.64 -10.71
C LEU A 156 -3.02 -14.17 -10.42
N PRO A 157 -4.08 -13.35 -10.53
CA PRO A 157 -4.15 -11.96 -11.02
C PRO A 157 -3.99 -10.89 -9.92
N PHE A 158 -3.35 -11.22 -8.79
CA PHE A 158 -3.14 -10.34 -7.63
C PHE A 158 -4.42 -9.97 -6.86
N VAL A 159 -5.54 -10.64 -7.15
CA VAL A 159 -6.82 -10.42 -6.49
C VAL A 159 -7.14 -11.65 -5.63
N PRO A 160 -6.90 -11.61 -4.31
CA PRO A 160 -7.33 -12.67 -3.42
C PRO A 160 -8.86 -12.66 -3.30
N SER A 161 -9.47 -13.83 -3.41
CA SER A 161 -10.86 -14.09 -3.08
C SER A 161 -10.93 -14.73 -1.70
N LEU A 162 -11.82 -14.22 -0.85
CA LEU A 162 -12.14 -14.81 0.45
C LEU A 162 -13.35 -15.75 0.37
N ASP A 163 -13.74 -16.17 -0.84
CA ASP A 163 -14.85 -17.07 -1.07
C ASP A 163 -14.54 -18.48 -0.56
N LEU A 164 -15.28 -18.92 0.46
CA LEU A 164 -15.15 -20.24 1.06
C LEU A 164 -15.51 -21.36 0.06
N SER A 165 -16.38 -21.09 -0.91
CA SER A 165 -16.74 -22.05 -1.95
C SER A 165 -15.56 -22.31 -2.89
N LEU A 166 -14.86 -21.24 -3.29
CA LEU A 166 -13.62 -21.32 -4.06
C LEU A 166 -12.52 -22.07 -3.31
N LEU A 167 -12.35 -21.79 -2.02
CA LEU A 167 -11.36 -22.51 -1.19
C LEU A 167 -11.68 -24.01 -1.13
N ARG A 168 -12.96 -24.37 -0.93
CA ARG A 168 -13.39 -25.79 -0.92
C ARG A 168 -13.15 -26.45 -2.28
N GLU A 169 -13.43 -25.76 -3.37
CA GLU A 169 -13.17 -26.26 -4.74
C GLU A 169 -11.67 -26.49 -4.96
N HIS A 170 -10.83 -25.51 -4.63
CA HIS A 170 -9.39 -25.63 -4.77
C HIS A 170 -8.78 -26.72 -3.90
N LEU A 171 -9.28 -26.92 -2.66
CA LEU A 171 -8.85 -28.02 -1.81
C LEU A 171 -9.24 -29.38 -2.40
N ARG A 172 -10.44 -29.51 -2.99
CA ARG A 172 -10.84 -30.73 -3.71
C ARG A 172 -9.94 -30.96 -4.94
N ALA A 173 -9.65 -29.91 -5.70
CA ALA A 173 -8.77 -29.97 -6.86
C ALA A 173 -7.31 -30.30 -6.49
N PHE A 174 -6.84 -29.86 -5.31
CA PHE A 174 -5.49 -30.12 -4.81
C PHE A 174 -5.23 -31.61 -4.61
N PHE A 175 -6.22 -32.34 -4.06
CA PHE A 175 -6.15 -33.78 -3.83
C PHE A 175 -6.68 -34.63 -5.00
N ALA A 176 -7.20 -34.00 -6.04
CA ALA A 176 -7.72 -34.73 -7.19
C ALA A 176 -6.57 -35.48 -7.92
N PRO A 177 -6.80 -36.74 -8.33
CA PRO A 177 -5.81 -37.48 -9.10
C PRO A 177 -5.58 -36.79 -10.45
N ARG A 178 -4.31 -36.45 -10.73
CA ARG A 178 -3.87 -35.91 -12.02
C ARG A 178 -2.61 -36.63 -12.51
N PRO A 179 -2.42 -36.76 -13.83
CA PRO A 179 -1.18 -37.30 -14.37
C PRO A 179 0.00 -36.42 -13.97
N LEU A 180 1.13 -37.07 -13.66
CA LEU A 180 2.37 -36.35 -13.38
C LEU A 180 2.82 -35.60 -14.63
N ALA A 181 3.18 -34.33 -14.45
CA ALA A 181 3.77 -33.48 -15.49
C ALA A 181 5.25 -33.23 -15.14
N PRO A 182 6.20 -34.05 -15.64
CA PRO A 182 7.60 -33.99 -15.23
C PRO A 182 8.23 -32.61 -15.45
N GLY A 183 7.89 -31.94 -16.56
CA GLY A 183 8.35 -30.58 -16.84
C GLY A 183 7.94 -29.57 -15.77
N VAL A 184 6.65 -29.55 -15.40
CA VAL A 184 6.11 -28.66 -14.36
C VAL A 184 6.77 -28.92 -13.01
N LEU A 185 6.95 -30.19 -12.64
CA LEU A 185 7.60 -30.58 -11.39
C LEU A 185 9.07 -30.18 -11.34
N ALA A 186 9.79 -30.36 -12.45
CA ALA A 186 11.19 -29.94 -12.58
C ALA A 186 11.32 -28.41 -12.50
N VAL A 187 10.44 -27.65 -13.15
CA VAL A 187 10.41 -26.18 -13.03
C VAL A 187 10.12 -25.74 -11.59
N ALA A 188 9.16 -26.37 -10.90
CA ALA A 188 8.86 -26.06 -9.51
C ALA A 188 10.06 -26.34 -8.58
N PHE A 189 10.66 -27.53 -8.68
CA PHE A 189 11.86 -27.92 -7.92
C PHE A 189 13.05 -26.99 -8.22
N GLY A 190 13.37 -26.78 -9.50
CA GLY A 190 14.46 -25.92 -9.95
C GLY A 190 14.27 -24.45 -9.56
N SER A 191 13.03 -23.96 -9.54
CA SER A 191 12.71 -22.61 -9.07
C SER A 191 13.07 -22.42 -7.60
N VAL A 192 12.81 -23.42 -6.73
CA VAL A 192 13.20 -23.33 -5.32
C VAL A 192 14.72 -23.37 -5.14
N LEU A 193 15.44 -24.16 -5.93
CA LEU A 193 16.90 -24.14 -5.93
C LEU A 193 17.45 -22.77 -6.35
N ALA A 194 16.88 -22.18 -7.41
CA ALA A 194 17.25 -20.85 -7.88
C ALA A 194 16.93 -19.76 -6.84
N LEU A 195 15.75 -19.81 -6.20
CA LEU A 195 15.38 -18.91 -5.10
C LEU A 195 16.33 -19.07 -3.90
N GLY A 196 16.74 -20.30 -3.57
CA GLY A 196 17.74 -20.57 -2.55
C GLY A 196 19.07 -19.90 -2.89
N HIS A 197 19.55 -20.06 -4.12
CA HIS A 197 20.76 -19.38 -4.58
C HIS A 197 20.63 -17.85 -4.57
N LEU A 198 19.49 -17.30 -5.00
CA LEU A 198 19.21 -15.85 -4.96
C LEU A 198 19.19 -15.33 -3.52
N ALA A 199 18.59 -16.08 -2.60
CA ALA A 199 18.55 -15.73 -1.18
C ALA A 199 19.94 -15.75 -0.53
N HIS A 200 20.84 -16.66 -0.94
CA HIS A 200 22.24 -16.64 -0.51
C HIS A 200 22.99 -15.36 -0.89
N ALA A 201 22.56 -14.64 -1.93
CA ALA A 201 23.14 -13.35 -2.28
C ALA A 201 22.76 -12.23 -1.29
N ALA A 202 21.76 -12.43 -0.42
CA ALA A 202 21.25 -11.41 0.50
C ALA A 202 21.16 -11.84 1.97
N LEU A 203 21.17 -13.14 2.26
CA LEU A 203 20.98 -13.72 3.58
C LEU A 203 22.09 -14.74 3.91
N PRO A 204 22.48 -14.88 5.19
CA PRO A 204 23.39 -15.95 5.60
C PRO A 204 22.72 -17.33 5.44
N ALA A 205 23.53 -18.36 5.18
CA ALA A 205 23.07 -19.71 4.82
C ALA A 205 21.99 -20.30 5.75
N TYR A 206 22.12 -20.12 7.07
CA TYR A 206 21.15 -20.64 8.04
C TYR A 206 19.76 -19.95 7.95
N ARG A 207 19.70 -18.70 7.45
CA ARG A 207 18.44 -17.98 7.25
C ARG A 207 17.79 -18.27 5.91
N VAL A 208 18.54 -18.75 4.91
CA VAL A 208 18.00 -19.05 3.58
C VAL A 208 16.91 -20.13 3.66
N ALA A 209 17.21 -21.26 4.30
CA ALA A 209 16.24 -22.34 4.47
C ALA A 209 15.01 -21.88 5.27
N THR A 210 15.20 -21.05 6.30
CA THR A 210 14.10 -20.49 7.09
C THR A 210 13.24 -19.52 6.28
N ALA A 211 13.88 -18.64 5.48
CA ALA A 211 13.17 -17.69 4.64
C ALA A 211 12.33 -18.41 3.58
N LEU A 212 12.86 -19.46 2.95
CA LEU A 212 12.10 -20.30 2.03
C LEU A 212 10.97 -21.07 2.73
N ALA A 213 11.21 -21.57 3.95
CA ALA A 213 10.18 -22.24 4.75
C ALA A 213 8.99 -21.32 5.08
N LEU A 214 9.20 -20.01 5.13
CA LEU A 214 8.13 -19.02 5.29
C LEU A 214 7.49 -18.61 3.95
N LEU A 215 8.32 -18.43 2.91
CA LEU A 215 7.87 -17.97 1.59
C LEU A 215 6.98 -19.00 0.88
N LEU A 216 7.39 -20.27 0.86
CA LEU A 216 6.70 -21.30 0.07
C LEU A 216 5.27 -21.57 0.57
N PRO A 217 5.01 -21.75 1.88
CA PRO A 217 3.65 -21.88 2.37
C PRO A 217 2.82 -20.61 2.14
N ALA A 218 3.41 -19.42 2.29
CA ALA A 218 2.71 -18.16 2.03
C ALA A 218 2.25 -18.06 0.57
N VAL A 219 3.09 -18.47 -0.39
CA VAL A 219 2.74 -18.50 -1.82
C VAL A 219 1.67 -19.57 -2.11
N LEU A 220 1.76 -20.75 -1.52
CA LEU A 220 0.73 -21.79 -1.68
C LEU A 220 -0.63 -21.35 -1.11
N LEU A 221 -0.64 -20.71 0.07
CA LEU A 221 -1.84 -20.15 0.68
C LEU A 221 -2.43 -19.01 -0.17
N ALA A 222 -1.57 -18.14 -0.71
CA ALA A 222 -2.00 -17.10 -1.64
C ALA A 222 -2.64 -17.72 -2.89
N ARG A 223 -2.02 -18.73 -3.51
CA ARG A 223 -2.56 -19.45 -4.68
C ARG A 223 -3.89 -20.14 -4.41
N LEU A 224 -4.10 -20.69 -3.21
CA LEU A 224 -5.39 -21.25 -2.80
C LEU A 224 -6.49 -20.19 -2.70
N SER A 225 -6.12 -18.95 -2.42
CA SER A 225 -7.04 -17.82 -2.30
C SER A 225 -7.33 -17.13 -3.64
N ILE A 226 -6.70 -17.55 -4.74
CA ILE A 226 -6.79 -16.88 -6.04
C ILE A 226 -7.55 -17.74 -7.05
N ALA A 227 -8.58 -17.18 -7.69
CA ALA A 227 -9.36 -17.86 -8.73
C ALA A 227 -8.47 -18.33 -9.90
N GLY A 228 -8.59 -19.61 -10.28
CA GLY A 228 -7.77 -20.22 -11.34
C GLY A 228 -6.31 -20.55 -10.93
N GLY A 229 -5.95 -20.34 -9.66
CA GLY A 229 -4.60 -20.53 -9.12
C GLY A 229 -4.33 -21.88 -8.44
N ALA A 230 -5.33 -22.75 -8.35
CA ALA A 230 -5.32 -23.98 -7.53
C ALA A 230 -4.03 -24.79 -7.73
N PRO A 231 -3.14 -24.87 -6.71
CA PRO A 231 -1.99 -25.75 -6.78
C PRO A 231 -2.43 -27.21 -6.69
N HIS A 232 -1.62 -28.12 -7.22
CA HIS A 232 -1.78 -29.55 -6.99
C HIS A 232 -0.77 -30.08 -5.98
N TRP A 233 -1.08 -31.21 -5.33
CA TRP A 233 -0.22 -31.76 -4.29
C TRP A 233 1.18 -32.15 -4.79
N HIS A 234 1.32 -32.58 -6.05
CA HIS A 234 2.61 -32.89 -6.68
C HIS A 234 3.48 -31.64 -6.87
N GLU A 235 2.89 -30.48 -7.21
CA GLU A 235 3.62 -29.20 -7.22
C GLU A 235 4.11 -28.84 -5.81
N ALA A 236 3.24 -28.95 -4.80
CA ALA A 236 3.62 -28.70 -3.41
C ALA A 236 4.74 -29.64 -2.92
N ALA A 237 4.70 -30.91 -3.31
CA ALA A 237 5.75 -31.88 -3.04
C ALA A 237 7.07 -31.50 -3.72
N ALA A 238 7.05 -31.07 -4.99
CA ALA A 238 8.25 -30.59 -5.69
C ALA A 238 8.86 -29.34 -5.06
N LEU A 239 8.03 -28.37 -4.65
CA LEU A 239 8.48 -27.18 -3.91
C LEU A 239 9.13 -27.56 -2.57
N THR A 240 8.51 -28.50 -1.85
CA THR A 240 9.02 -28.99 -0.55
C THR A 240 10.33 -29.76 -0.73
N ALA A 241 10.43 -30.63 -1.73
CA ALA A 241 11.67 -31.33 -2.06
C ALA A 241 12.80 -30.34 -2.42
N GLY A 242 12.48 -29.28 -3.17
CA GLY A 242 13.43 -28.21 -3.50
C GLY A 242 13.92 -27.49 -2.25
N TRP A 243 13.03 -27.20 -1.30
CA TRP A 243 13.38 -26.59 -0.03
C TRP A 243 14.31 -27.49 0.80
N VAL A 244 14.00 -28.79 0.89
CA VAL A 244 14.87 -29.79 1.56
C VAL A 244 16.25 -29.82 0.89
N ALA A 245 16.30 -29.84 -0.45
CA ALA A 245 17.56 -29.84 -1.19
C ALA A 245 18.40 -28.58 -0.90
N VAL A 246 17.79 -27.39 -0.83
CA VAL A 246 18.50 -26.16 -0.42
C VAL A 246 19.02 -26.27 1.01
N ALA A 247 18.20 -26.78 1.94
CA ALA A 247 18.57 -26.94 3.34
C ALA A 247 19.71 -27.95 3.57
N LEU A 248 19.82 -28.98 2.71
CA LEU A 248 20.88 -29.98 2.73
C LEU A 248 22.16 -29.49 2.05
N LEU A 249 22.06 -28.91 0.85
CA LEU A 249 23.22 -28.52 0.06
C LEU A 249 23.96 -27.34 0.67
N ARG A 250 23.24 -26.31 1.15
CA ARG A 250 23.72 -25.06 1.82
C ARG A 250 24.80 -24.24 1.11
N ASP A 251 25.45 -24.80 0.10
CA ASP A 251 26.57 -24.25 -0.65
C ASP A 251 26.06 -23.69 -1.98
N PRO A 252 26.12 -22.36 -2.19
CA PRO A 252 25.68 -21.74 -3.42
C PRO A 252 26.44 -22.27 -4.65
N ARG A 253 27.69 -22.73 -4.51
CA ARG A 253 28.50 -23.26 -5.62
C ARG A 253 27.94 -24.56 -6.18
N ARG A 254 27.23 -25.34 -5.36
CA ARG A 254 26.54 -26.57 -5.77
C ARG A 254 25.12 -26.30 -6.23
N LEU A 255 24.45 -25.32 -5.61
CA LEU A 255 23.08 -24.92 -5.97
C LEU A 255 23.01 -24.32 -7.38
N ALA A 256 23.99 -23.51 -7.79
CA ALA A 256 23.98 -22.85 -9.10
C ALA A 256 23.87 -23.83 -10.29
N PRO A 257 24.80 -24.78 -10.47
CA PRO A 257 24.74 -25.72 -11.58
C PRO A 257 23.54 -26.68 -11.49
N ALA A 258 23.18 -27.12 -10.27
CA ALA A 258 22.01 -27.99 -10.08
C ALA A 258 20.71 -27.28 -10.47
N ALA A 259 20.49 -26.04 -10.01
CA ALA A 259 19.33 -25.24 -10.38
C ALA A 259 19.29 -24.96 -11.89
N PHE A 260 20.44 -24.65 -12.50
CA PHE A 260 20.53 -24.38 -13.93
C PHE A 260 20.14 -25.61 -14.76
N ALA A 261 20.73 -26.77 -14.45
CA ALA A 261 20.45 -28.02 -15.16
C ALA A 261 18.98 -28.44 -15.01
N VAL A 262 18.43 -28.38 -13.80
CA VAL A 262 17.03 -28.73 -13.52
C VAL A 262 16.06 -27.77 -14.21
N LEU A 263 16.30 -26.45 -14.17
CA LEU A 263 15.42 -25.49 -14.82
C LEU A 263 15.45 -25.62 -16.34
N LEU A 264 16.63 -25.83 -16.93
CA LEU A 264 16.76 -26.07 -18.37
C LEU A 264 16.08 -27.39 -18.79
N ALA A 265 16.25 -28.45 -17.99
CA ALA A 265 15.56 -29.71 -18.20
C ALA A 265 14.03 -29.53 -18.06
N GLY A 266 13.56 -28.81 -17.04
CA GLY A 266 12.15 -28.51 -16.83
C GLY A 266 11.52 -27.73 -17.98
N LEU A 267 12.20 -26.68 -18.46
CA LEU A 267 11.80 -25.92 -19.65
C LEU A 267 11.65 -26.82 -20.87
N THR A 268 12.67 -27.67 -21.10
CA THR A 268 12.71 -28.61 -22.23
C THR A 268 11.58 -29.63 -22.13
N LEU A 269 11.45 -30.30 -20.98
CA LEU A 269 10.42 -31.30 -20.73
C LEU A 269 9.01 -30.70 -20.81
N ASN A 270 8.82 -29.44 -20.41
CA ASN A 270 7.52 -28.79 -20.53
C ASN A 270 7.17 -28.46 -21.98
N GLY A 271 8.14 -27.94 -22.75
CA GLY A 271 7.97 -27.65 -24.18
C GLY A 271 7.76 -28.91 -25.03
N LEU A 272 8.25 -30.06 -24.58
CA LEU A 272 8.05 -31.35 -25.26
C LEU A 272 6.76 -32.07 -24.84
N ALA A 273 6.03 -31.62 -23.82
CA ALA A 273 4.76 -32.23 -23.43
C ALA A 273 3.69 -31.99 -24.51
N PRO A 274 2.91 -33.01 -24.93
CA PRO A 274 2.63 -34.28 -24.22
C PRO A 274 3.53 -35.49 -24.57
N TYR A 275 4.73 -35.27 -25.12
CA TYR A 275 5.72 -36.30 -25.46
C TYR A 275 5.26 -37.28 -26.56
N ARG A 276 4.35 -36.84 -27.43
CA ARG A 276 3.82 -37.63 -28.55
C ARG A 276 4.02 -36.84 -29.83
N LEU A 277 5.11 -37.11 -30.53
CA LEU A 277 5.35 -36.56 -31.87
C LEU A 277 4.49 -37.34 -32.88
N GLY A 278 3.67 -36.65 -33.65
CA GLY A 278 2.86 -37.28 -34.69
C GLY A 278 1.81 -36.37 -35.30
N GLY A 279 1.49 -36.63 -36.57
CA GLY A 279 0.54 -35.84 -37.37
C GLY A 279 1.23 -34.89 -38.37
N PRO A 280 0.46 -34.28 -39.30
CA PRO A 280 0.98 -33.22 -40.16
C PRO A 280 1.41 -32.02 -39.28
N PRO A 281 2.47 -31.29 -39.66
CA PRO A 281 2.92 -30.14 -38.90
C PRO A 281 1.81 -29.09 -38.83
N GLY A 282 1.59 -28.55 -37.62
CA GLY A 282 0.73 -27.39 -37.40
C GLY A 282 1.29 -26.12 -38.07
N ALA A 283 0.55 -25.02 -37.96
CA ALA A 283 1.03 -23.71 -38.41
C ALA A 283 1.95 -23.07 -37.36
N PHE A 284 2.97 -22.34 -37.83
CA PHE A 284 3.81 -21.51 -36.98
C PHE A 284 3.25 -20.08 -36.94
N ASN A 285 2.94 -19.56 -35.76
CA ASN A 285 2.47 -18.19 -35.58
C ASN A 285 3.65 -17.21 -35.58
N TRP A 286 3.86 -16.56 -36.72
CA TRP A 286 4.91 -15.56 -36.88
C TRP A 286 4.56 -14.20 -36.25
N LEU A 287 3.27 -13.91 -36.09
CA LEU A 287 2.80 -12.66 -35.50
C LEU A 287 2.93 -12.75 -33.95
N PRO A 288 3.78 -11.93 -33.30
CA PRO A 288 3.99 -12.01 -31.87
C PRO A 288 2.70 -11.83 -31.06
N PHE A 289 2.56 -12.52 -29.94
CA PHE A 289 1.42 -12.49 -29.04
C PHE A 289 0.07 -12.90 -29.66
N ALA A 290 0.01 -13.29 -30.94
CA ALA A 290 -1.27 -13.58 -31.60
C ALA A 290 -1.99 -14.76 -30.95
N GLY A 291 -1.28 -15.85 -30.61
CA GLY A 291 -1.85 -16.96 -29.86
C GLY A 291 -2.16 -16.63 -28.40
N HIS A 292 -1.50 -15.62 -27.83
CA HIS A 292 -1.58 -15.27 -26.41
C HIS A 292 -2.62 -14.18 -26.11
N LEU A 293 -3.06 -13.42 -27.12
CA LEU A 293 -4.10 -12.39 -26.99
C LEU A 293 -5.52 -12.93 -27.20
N HIS A 294 -5.65 -14.20 -27.61
CA HIS A 294 -6.92 -14.90 -27.74
C HIS A 294 -7.11 -15.95 -26.64
N GLY A 295 -8.36 -16.32 -26.35
CA GLY A 295 -8.68 -17.35 -25.35
C GLY A 295 -8.48 -16.88 -23.90
N ASN A 296 -7.86 -17.71 -23.06
CA ASN A 296 -7.67 -17.41 -21.65
C ASN A 296 -6.44 -16.52 -21.41
N MET A 297 -6.64 -15.20 -21.52
CA MET A 297 -5.59 -14.19 -21.33
C MET A 297 -4.83 -14.32 -20.00
N LEU A 298 -5.49 -14.75 -18.92
CA LEU A 298 -4.83 -14.91 -17.62
C LEU A 298 -3.85 -16.07 -17.63
N ALA A 299 -4.22 -17.19 -18.24
CA ALA A 299 -3.33 -18.34 -18.42
C ALA A 299 -2.14 -17.99 -19.32
N ASN A 300 -2.40 -17.28 -20.43
CA ASN A 300 -1.36 -16.83 -21.35
C ASN A 300 -0.38 -15.85 -20.68
N LEU A 301 -0.87 -14.90 -19.89
CA LEU A 301 -0.02 -13.98 -19.12
C LEU A 301 0.85 -14.73 -18.10
N ARG A 302 0.30 -15.77 -17.46
CA ARG A 302 1.06 -16.62 -16.53
C ARG A 302 2.19 -17.37 -17.25
N GLU A 303 1.92 -17.93 -18.42
CA GLU A 303 2.93 -18.62 -19.23
C GLU A 303 4.08 -17.69 -19.67
N LEU A 304 3.76 -16.44 -20.04
CA LEU A 304 4.75 -15.42 -20.38
C LEU A 304 5.61 -15.06 -19.16
N LEU A 305 5.02 -14.91 -17.98
CA LEU A 305 5.75 -14.62 -16.74
C LEU A 305 6.60 -15.80 -16.26
N ASP A 306 6.13 -17.03 -16.41
CA ASP A 306 6.91 -18.23 -16.11
C ASP A 306 8.11 -18.35 -17.05
N THR A 307 7.93 -18.08 -18.35
CA THR A 307 9.03 -18.00 -19.33
C THR A 307 10.04 -16.92 -18.97
N ALA A 308 9.56 -15.73 -18.60
CA ALA A 308 10.41 -14.61 -18.17
C ALA A 308 11.20 -14.94 -16.91
N TRP A 309 10.56 -15.56 -15.91
CA TRP A 309 11.21 -16.03 -14.69
C TRP A 309 12.31 -17.06 -14.99
N VAL A 310 12.00 -18.11 -15.75
CA VAL A 310 12.95 -19.18 -16.06
C VAL A 310 14.15 -18.63 -16.82
N CYS A 311 13.93 -17.77 -17.82
CA CYS A 311 15.00 -17.11 -18.56
C CYS A 311 15.91 -16.28 -17.65
N ALA A 312 15.32 -15.40 -16.82
CA ALA A 312 16.07 -14.52 -15.94
C ALA A 312 16.84 -15.32 -14.86
N ALA A 313 16.24 -16.38 -14.33
CA ALA A 313 16.89 -17.29 -13.38
C ALA A 313 18.07 -18.03 -14.02
N LEU A 314 17.93 -18.58 -15.24
CA LEU A 314 19.02 -19.25 -15.95
C LEU A 314 20.19 -18.31 -16.25
N LEU A 315 19.92 -17.06 -16.64
CA LEU A 315 20.96 -16.04 -16.84
C LEU A 315 21.66 -15.64 -15.53
N TRP A 316 20.91 -15.51 -14.44
CA TRP A 316 21.47 -15.28 -13.11
C TRP A 316 22.40 -16.42 -12.66
N LEU A 317 21.96 -17.67 -12.83
CA LEU A 317 22.76 -18.85 -12.46
C LEU A 317 24.00 -18.99 -13.35
N ALA A 318 23.87 -18.71 -14.66
CA ALA A 318 25.00 -18.63 -15.58
C ALA A 318 26.02 -17.56 -15.15
N HIS A 319 25.55 -16.40 -14.69
CA HIS A 319 26.41 -15.36 -14.14
C HIS A 319 27.16 -15.81 -12.89
N ALA A 320 26.47 -16.50 -11.96
CA ALA A 320 27.09 -17.05 -10.76
C ALA A 320 28.17 -18.10 -11.09
N MET A 321 28.02 -18.83 -12.20
CA MET A 321 29.02 -19.78 -12.72
C MET A 321 30.13 -19.12 -13.55
N GLY A 322 30.12 -17.79 -13.74
CA GLY A 322 31.11 -17.07 -14.54
C GLY A 322 30.98 -17.27 -16.06
N ALA A 323 29.83 -17.74 -16.54
CA ALA A 323 29.61 -17.98 -17.96
C ALA A 323 29.43 -16.68 -18.78
N ARG A 324 29.72 -16.75 -20.08
CA ARG A 324 29.51 -15.62 -21.01
C ARG A 324 28.02 -15.42 -21.26
N LEU A 325 27.40 -14.46 -20.58
CA LEU A 325 25.96 -14.24 -20.59
C LEU A 325 25.36 -13.99 -21.97
N ALA A 326 26.08 -13.32 -22.88
CA ALA A 326 25.63 -13.14 -24.25
C ALA A 326 25.47 -14.48 -25.00
N GLY A 327 26.39 -15.42 -24.76
CA GLY A 327 26.32 -16.76 -25.35
C GLY A 327 25.17 -17.58 -24.77
N VAL A 328 24.98 -17.51 -23.44
CA VAL A 328 23.85 -18.19 -22.78
C VAL A 328 22.51 -17.60 -23.21
N GLY A 329 22.39 -16.26 -23.31
CA GLY A 329 21.17 -15.61 -23.80
C GLY A 329 20.84 -16.01 -25.24
N ALA A 330 21.84 -16.01 -26.14
CA ALA A 330 21.66 -16.46 -27.52
C ALA A 330 21.25 -17.94 -27.59
N PHE A 331 21.88 -18.79 -26.78
CA PHE A 331 21.48 -20.19 -26.65
C PHE A 331 20.03 -20.33 -26.19
N LEU A 332 19.59 -19.61 -25.17
CA LEU A 332 18.21 -19.71 -24.66
C LEU A 332 17.18 -19.29 -25.72
N VAL A 333 17.44 -18.22 -26.48
CA VAL A 333 16.55 -17.79 -27.57
C VAL A 333 16.46 -18.87 -28.64
N ALA A 334 17.61 -19.39 -29.10
CA ALA A 334 17.65 -20.45 -30.10
C ALA A 334 17.01 -21.75 -29.59
N TRP A 335 17.20 -22.07 -28.30
CA TRP A 335 16.65 -23.27 -27.66
C TRP A 335 15.13 -23.20 -27.58
N VAL A 336 14.57 -22.09 -27.10
CA VAL A 336 13.11 -21.91 -27.05
C VAL A 336 12.52 -21.88 -28.45
N LEU A 337 13.15 -21.21 -29.42
CA LEU A 337 12.69 -21.27 -30.81
C LEU A 337 12.74 -22.70 -31.37
N GLY A 338 13.76 -23.48 -31.03
CA GLY A 338 13.84 -24.90 -31.37
C GLY A 338 12.71 -25.73 -30.75
N LEU A 339 12.35 -25.46 -29.48
CA LEU A 339 11.20 -26.09 -28.83
C LEU A 339 9.89 -25.72 -29.52
N GLU A 340 9.68 -24.46 -29.90
CA GLU A 340 8.52 -24.02 -30.66
C GLU A 340 8.44 -24.69 -32.03
N ILE A 341 9.57 -24.86 -32.72
CA ILE A 341 9.62 -25.62 -33.97
C ILE A 341 9.21 -27.08 -33.72
N VAL A 342 9.73 -27.73 -32.69
CA VAL A 342 9.34 -29.12 -32.34
C VAL A 342 7.84 -29.23 -32.02
N GLN A 343 7.25 -28.19 -31.41
CA GLN A 343 5.82 -28.16 -31.10
C GLN A 343 4.92 -28.20 -32.33
N LEU A 344 5.42 -27.92 -33.54
CA LEU A 344 4.67 -28.12 -34.79
C LEU A 344 4.18 -29.57 -34.95
N TRP A 345 4.91 -30.54 -34.40
CA TRP A 345 4.57 -31.96 -34.46
C TRP A 345 3.95 -32.51 -33.17
N LEU A 346 3.58 -31.63 -32.23
CA LEU A 346 2.95 -32.02 -30.96
C LEU A 346 1.45 -31.69 -30.99
N PRO A 347 0.57 -32.70 -30.89
CA PRO A 347 -0.88 -32.49 -30.87
C PRO A 347 -1.32 -31.60 -29.70
N GLY A 348 -2.17 -30.62 -29.98
CA GLY A 348 -2.71 -29.70 -28.96
C GLY A 348 -1.74 -28.60 -28.51
N ARG A 349 -0.57 -28.47 -29.14
CA ARG A 349 0.34 -27.33 -28.99
C ARG A 349 0.24 -26.42 -30.21
N SER A 350 0.50 -25.14 -30.01
CA SER A 350 0.61 -24.14 -31.09
C SER A 350 1.99 -23.52 -31.03
N ALA A 351 2.76 -23.70 -32.09
CA ALA A 351 4.07 -23.07 -32.20
C ALA A 351 3.92 -21.56 -32.44
N ASP A 352 4.62 -20.75 -31.66
CA ASP A 352 4.50 -19.30 -31.70
C ASP A 352 5.87 -18.61 -31.52
N LEU A 353 6.08 -17.48 -32.18
CA LEU A 353 7.31 -16.67 -32.01
C LEU A 353 7.41 -16.04 -30.60
N THR A 354 6.28 -15.89 -29.91
CA THR A 354 6.14 -15.17 -28.64
C THR A 354 7.09 -15.64 -27.55
N PRO A 355 7.21 -16.94 -27.22
CA PRO A 355 8.07 -17.37 -26.13
C PRO A 355 9.55 -17.03 -26.38
N ALA A 356 10.03 -17.20 -27.61
CA ALA A 356 11.40 -16.84 -27.99
C ALA A 356 11.63 -15.32 -27.93
N LEU A 357 10.62 -14.52 -28.33
CA LEU A 357 10.68 -13.06 -28.21
C LEU A 357 10.70 -12.60 -26.75
N ILE A 358 9.92 -13.22 -25.86
CA ILE A 358 9.96 -12.95 -24.41
C ILE A 358 11.36 -13.25 -23.85
N VAL A 359 11.95 -14.39 -24.20
CA VAL A 359 13.32 -14.71 -23.78
C VAL A 359 14.30 -13.62 -24.24
N LEU A 360 14.20 -13.14 -25.48
CA LEU A 360 15.03 -12.05 -25.97
C LEU A 360 14.82 -10.75 -25.19
N LEU A 361 13.56 -10.34 -24.99
CA LEU A 361 13.18 -9.12 -24.28
C LEU A 361 13.61 -9.12 -22.81
N VAL A 362 13.64 -10.29 -22.17
CA VAL A 362 14.10 -10.47 -20.79
C VAL A 362 15.62 -10.61 -20.71
N ALA A 363 16.24 -11.29 -21.67
CA ALA A 363 17.68 -11.53 -21.67
C ALA A 363 18.48 -10.23 -21.83
N LEU A 364 18.09 -9.35 -22.76
CA LEU A 364 18.80 -8.10 -23.02
C LEU A 364 19.00 -7.20 -21.77
N PRO A 365 17.95 -6.83 -21.02
CA PRO A 365 18.11 -6.04 -19.79
C PRO A 365 18.82 -6.83 -18.69
N THR A 366 18.55 -8.12 -18.54
CA THR A 366 19.20 -8.96 -17.50
C THR A 366 20.71 -9.06 -17.72
N ILE A 367 21.15 -9.29 -18.97
CA ILE A 367 22.57 -9.30 -19.36
C ILE A 367 23.19 -7.93 -19.10
N HIS A 368 22.51 -6.85 -19.46
CA HIS A 368 23.02 -5.49 -19.23
C HIS A 368 23.25 -5.21 -17.75
N LEU A 369 22.34 -5.64 -16.87
CA LEU A 369 22.44 -5.47 -15.43
C LEU A 369 23.55 -6.33 -14.81
N LEU A 370 23.74 -7.55 -15.31
CA LEU A 370 24.73 -8.49 -14.78
C LEU A 370 26.15 -8.27 -15.29
N ARG A 371 26.33 -7.61 -16.45
CA ARG A 371 27.65 -7.43 -17.08
C ARG A 371 28.65 -6.67 -16.20
N ASP A 372 28.17 -5.67 -15.46
CA ASP A 372 29.01 -4.80 -14.61
C ASP A 372 28.99 -5.22 -13.14
N SER A 373 28.27 -6.30 -12.81
CA SER A 373 28.17 -6.84 -11.47
C SER A 373 29.25 -7.93 -11.27
N PRO A 374 30.04 -7.91 -10.19
CA PRO A 374 30.89 -9.05 -9.89
C PRO A 374 30.00 -10.27 -9.58
N PRO A 375 30.40 -11.49 -10.00
CA PRO A 375 29.66 -12.69 -9.64
C PRO A 375 29.52 -12.75 -8.12
N PRO A 376 28.35 -13.17 -7.59
CA PRO A 376 28.11 -13.21 -6.15
C PRO A 376 29.17 -14.10 -5.48
N ARG A 377 30.17 -13.48 -4.84
CA ARG A 377 31.20 -14.20 -4.08
C ARG A 377 30.55 -14.68 -2.78
N ALA A 378 30.72 -15.97 -2.49
CA ALA A 378 30.25 -16.60 -1.25
C ALA A 378 30.81 -15.95 0.04
N ASP A 379 31.85 -15.14 -0.09
CA ASP A 379 32.63 -14.61 1.04
C ASP A 379 32.32 -13.14 1.39
N LEU A 380 31.38 -12.47 0.70
CA LEU A 380 31.01 -11.12 1.08
C LEU A 380 30.03 -11.16 2.26
N PRO A 381 30.40 -10.63 3.45
CA PRO A 381 29.45 -10.52 4.55
C PRO A 381 28.26 -9.68 4.07
N ALA A 382 27.05 -10.23 4.24
CA ALA A 382 25.80 -9.53 4.02
C ALA A 382 25.91 -8.10 4.60
N PRO A 383 25.40 -7.05 3.93
CA PRO A 383 25.52 -5.69 4.42
C PRO A 383 25.04 -5.67 5.86
N LEU A 384 26.00 -5.44 6.77
CA LEU A 384 25.85 -5.56 8.21
C LEU A 384 24.54 -4.87 8.60
N LEU A 385 23.54 -5.67 8.97
CA LEU A 385 22.52 -5.23 9.89
C LEU A 385 23.32 -4.78 11.11
N ARG A 386 23.53 -3.46 11.24
CA ARG A 386 24.28 -2.88 12.36
C ARG A 386 23.81 -3.58 13.64
N PRO A 387 24.72 -4.19 14.42
CA PRO A 387 24.35 -4.77 15.70
C PRO A 387 23.61 -3.70 16.49
N ARG A 388 22.50 -4.09 17.12
CA ARG A 388 21.84 -3.22 18.10
C ARG A 388 22.81 -3.12 19.27
N VAL A 389 23.53 -2.00 19.36
CA VAL A 389 24.32 -1.66 20.55
C VAL A 389 23.34 -1.64 21.72
N PRO A 390 23.57 -2.43 22.79
CA PRO A 390 22.79 -2.31 24.02
C PRO A 390 22.81 -0.84 24.48
N SER A 391 21.65 -0.29 24.84
CA SER A 391 21.55 1.13 25.14
C SER A 391 22.23 1.44 26.49
N ASP A 392 23.48 1.86 26.46
CA ASP A 392 24.14 2.51 27.59
C ASP A 392 23.60 3.93 27.77
N GLN A 393 22.40 4.04 28.35
CA GLN A 393 21.92 5.33 28.83
C GLN A 393 22.67 5.71 30.11
N PRO A 394 23.23 6.94 30.19
CA PRO A 394 23.98 7.40 31.36
C PRO A 394 23.08 7.43 32.62
N PRO A 395 23.63 7.21 33.82
CA PRO A 395 22.88 7.13 35.08
C PRO A 395 21.95 8.33 35.33
N ALA A 396 22.39 9.54 34.97
CA ALA A 396 21.63 10.78 35.15
C ALA A 396 20.30 10.80 34.38
N ALA A 397 20.27 10.27 33.15
CA ALA A 397 19.06 10.22 32.33
C ALA A 397 18.02 9.23 32.90
N ARG A 398 18.46 8.16 33.58
CA ARG A 398 17.55 7.21 34.25
C ARG A 398 16.89 7.86 35.48
N VAL A 399 17.64 8.65 36.24
CA VAL A 399 17.13 9.37 37.42
C VAL A 399 16.09 10.42 37.02
N GLU A 400 16.37 11.21 35.97
CA GLU A 400 15.42 12.22 35.47
C GLU A 400 14.11 11.58 34.98
N ARG A 401 14.21 10.45 34.26
CA ARG A 401 13.03 9.71 33.79
C ARG A 401 12.19 9.13 34.93
N ARG A 402 12.83 8.58 35.98
CA ARG A 402 12.12 8.09 37.17
C ARG A 402 11.38 9.23 37.89
N ARG A 403 12.02 10.39 38.03
CA ARG A 403 11.38 11.60 38.61
C ARG A 403 10.20 12.07 37.77
N ALA A 404 10.33 12.11 36.44
CA ALA A 404 9.24 12.49 35.55
C ALA A 404 8.04 11.53 35.65
N LEU A 405 8.29 10.22 35.73
CA LEU A 405 7.23 9.22 35.92
C LEU A 405 6.54 9.36 37.28
N LEU A 406 7.30 9.66 38.34
CA LEU A 406 6.74 9.90 39.68
C LEU A 406 5.85 11.15 39.69
N TRP A 407 6.31 12.27 39.12
CA TRP A 407 5.49 13.48 39.00
C TRP A 407 4.25 13.26 38.14
N ALA A 408 4.35 12.46 37.07
CA ALA A 408 3.20 12.08 36.26
C ALA A 408 2.18 11.25 37.05
N ALA A 409 2.65 10.30 37.86
CA ALA A 409 1.79 9.49 38.72
C ALA A 409 1.09 10.34 39.79
N LEU A 410 1.82 11.27 40.43
CA LEU A 410 1.23 12.20 41.39
C LEU A 410 0.22 13.15 40.75
N ALA A 411 0.53 13.71 39.58
CA ALA A 411 -0.39 14.56 38.83
C ALA A 411 -1.66 13.79 38.41
N TRP A 412 -1.51 12.54 38.00
CA TRP A 412 -2.63 11.66 37.68
C TRP A 412 -3.52 11.38 38.90
N LEU A 413 -2.92 11.05 40.06
CA LEU A 413 -3.65 10.85 41.31
C LEU A 413 -4.40 12.12 41.72
N ALA A 414 -3.74 13.27 41.66
CA ALA A 414 -4.34 14.56 41.98
C ALA A 414 -5.51 14.90 41.04
N ALA A 415 -5.33 14.73 39.72
CA ALA A 415 -6.39 14.96 38.73
C ALA A 415 -7.59 14.01 38.94
N SER A 416 -7.31 12.75 39.24
CA SER A 416 -8.35 11.75 39.54
C SER A 416 -9.12 12.13 40.80
N ALA A 417 -8.44 12.53 41.86
CA ALA A 417 -9.07 12.99 43.10
C ALA A 417 -9.90 14.26 42.87
N ALA A 418 -9.40 15.22 42.08
CA ALA A 418 -10.12 16.45 41.75
C ALA A 418 -11.39 16.17 40.95
N LEU A 419 -11.33 15.27 39.95
CA LEU A 419 -12.49 14.85 39.18
C LEU A 419 -13.52 14.11 40.04
N VAL A 420 -13.07 13.19 40.91
CA VAL A 420 -13.96 12.51 41.86
C VAL A 420 -14.64 13.52 42.79
N TRP A 421 -13.90 14.50 43.29
CA TRP A 421 -14.46 15.55 44.12
C TRP A 421 -15.48 16.41 43.35
N LEU A 422 -15.14 16.83 42.13
CA LEU A 422 -16.00 17.66 41.27
C LEU A 422 -17.32 16.95 40.93
N ILE A 423 -17.26 15.68 40.51
CA ILE A 423 -18.43 14.90 40.12
C ILE A 423 -19.40 14.69 41.30
N ARG A 424 -18.89 14.72 42.53
CA ARG A 424 -19.67 14.55 43.76
C ARG A 424 -20.20 15.87 44.35
N GLN A 425 -19.88 17.02 43.77
CA GLN A 425 -20.40 18.29 44.28
C GLN A 425 -21.91 18.44 44.03
N PRO A 426 -22.64 19.10 44.95
CA PRO A 426 -24.04 19.45 44.73
C PRO A 426 -24.13 20.45 43.56
N GLY A 427 -24.94 20.12 42.55
CA GLY A 427 -25.12 20.95 41.34
C GLY A 427 -24.43 20.42 40.07
N THR A 428 -23.62 19.36 40.16
CA THR A 428 -23.08 18.71 38.96
C THR A 428 -24.21 18.07 38.14
N PRO A 429 -24.32 18.35 36.82
CA PRO A 429 -25.37 17.76 35.99
C PRO A 429 -25.34 16.23 36.03
N TYR A 430 -26.50 15.60 36.15
CA TYR A 430 -26.61 14.14 36.30
C TYR A 430 -25.94 13.39 35.13
N ASN A 431 -26.01 13.92 33.91
CA ASN A 431 -25.33 13.40 32.72
C ASN A 431 -23.80 13.25 32.91
N VAL A 432 -23.15 14.15 33.67
CA VAL A 432 -21.71 14.08 33.92
C VAL A 432 -21.37 12.96 34.91
N ARG A 433 -22.28 12.66 35.84
CA ARG A 433 -22.13 11.55 36.79
C ARG A 433 -22.42 10.20 36.15
N GLU A 434 -23.45 10.13 35.31
CA GLU A 434 -23.88 8.92 34.59
C GLU A 434 -22.95 8.56 33.42
N LEU A 435 -22.14 9.51 32.93
CA LEU A 435 -21.06 9.25 31.99
C LEU A 435 -20.11 8.14 32.48
N PHE A 436 -19.79 8.12 33.78
CA PHE A 436 -18.82 7.19 34.35
C PHE A 436 -19.48 5.93 34.91
N LEU A 437 -18.83 4.78 34.70
CA LEU A 437 -19.30 3.51 35.24
C LEU A 437 -19.50 3.58 36.77
N GLY A 438 -20.58 2.95 37.24
CA GLY A 438 -20.94 2.96 38.66
C GLY A 438 -21.31 4.35 39.18
N ASN A 439 -21.88 5.22 38.33
CA ASN A 439 -22.32 6.59 38.68
C ASN A 439 -21.21 7.44 39.30
N GLY A 440 -20.03 7.46 38.65
CA GLY A 440 -18.86 8.20 39.16
C GLY A 440 -17.99 7.38 40.11
N HIS A 441 -17.82 6.08 39.86
CA HIS A 441 -16.92 5.25 40.65
C HIS A 441 -15.46 5.77 40.54
N PRO A 442 -14.73 5.96 41.66
CA PRO A 442 -13.39 6.55 41.63
C PRO A 442 -12.38 5.84 40.72
N ALA A 443 -12.45 4.51 40.65
CA ALA A 443 -11.55 3.74 39.77
C ALA A 443 -11.83 3.98 38.28
N ALA A 444 -13.10 4.16 37.91
CA ALA A 444 -13.50 4.47 36.53
C ALA A 444 -12.99 5.86 36.12
N ILE A 445 -13.13 6.84 37.02
CA ILE A 445 -12.61 8.20 36.83
C ILE A 445 -11.07 8.20 36.73
N ALA A 446 -10.39 7.42 37.58
CA ALA A 446 -8.94 7.30 37.54
C ALA A 446 -8.45 6.70 36.21
N LEU A 447 -9.14 5.68 35.70
CA LEU A 447 -8.83 5.09 34.39
C LEU A 447 -9.08 6.08 33.25
N PHE A 448 -10.17 6.85 33.30
CA PHE A 448 -10.45 7.93 32.33
C PHE A 448 -9.36 9.01 32.36
N ALA A 449 -8.89 9.40 33.55
CA ALA A 449 -7.83 10.40 33.68
C ALA A 449 -6.50 9.96 33.03
N LEU A 450 -6.25 8.65 32.87
CA LEU A 450 -5.11 8.14 32.10
C LEU A 450 -5.29 8.26 30.58
N VAL A 451 -6.54 8.28 30.08
CA VAL A 451 -6.83 8.43 28.64
C VAL A 451 -6.31 9.76 28.12
N LEU A 452 -6.49 10.85 28.89
CA LEU A 452 -6.13 12.21 28.48
C LEU A 452 -4.64 12.34 28.08
N PRO A 453 -3.65 11.98 28.91
CA PRO A 453 -2.25 11.99 28.48
C PRO A 453 -1.93 10.87 27.47
N TRP A 454 -2.69 9.76 27.47
CA TRP A 454 -2.50 8.69 26.48
C TRP A 454 -2.79 9.15 25.04
N LEU A 455 -3.73 10.07 24.83
CA LEU A 455 -4.01 10.65 23.51
C LEU A 455 -2.78 11.34 22.88
N GLY A 456 -1.86 11.86 23.70
CA GLY A 456 -0.57 12.36 23.24
C GLY A 456 0.54 11.30 23.22
N ALA A 457 0.59 10.44 24.24
CA ALA A 457 1.63 9.43 24.40
C ALA A 457 1.54 8.31 23.35
N GLY A 458 0.33 7.84 23.03
CA GLY A 458 0.08 6.75 22.08
C GLY A 458 0.64 7.04 20.68
N PRO A 459 0.24 8.14 20.02
CA PRO A 459 0.78 8.54 18.72
C PRO A 459 2.30 8.75 18.73
N ARG A 460 2.84 9.31 19.82
CA ARG A 460 4.30 9.47 20.01
C ARG A 460 5.03 8.12 20.04
N LEU A 461 4.53 7.16 20.82
CA LEU A 461 5.09 5.81 20.91
C LEU A 461 4.98 5.06 19.59
N ALA A 462 3.84 5.19 18.88
CA ALA A 462 3.64 4.63 17.55
C ALA A 462 4.66 5.19 16.55
N LEU A 463 4.88 6.50 16.53
CA LEU A 463 5.89 7.16 15.70
C LEU A 463 7.33 6.72 16.05
N ASP A 464 7.67 6.70 17.34
CA ASP A 464 9.00 6.28 17.80
C ASP A 464 9.29 4.81 17.48
N GLN A 465 8.27 3.97 17.46
CA GLN A 465 8.39 2.59 17.03
C GLN A 465 8.50 2.51 15.51
N ALA A 466 7.62 3.17 14.75
CA ALA A 466 7.63 3.18 13.28
C ALA A 466 8.99 3.63 12.72
N THR A 467 9.56 4.71 13.25
CA THR A 467 10.85 5.26 12.77
C THR A 467 12.06 4.34 12.96
N ARG A 468 11.95 3.26 13.75
CA ARG A 468 13.02 2.27 13.97
C ARG A 468 13.11 1.20 12.89
N TRP A 469 12.04 0.97 12.14
CA TRP A 469 11.96 -0.13 11.18
C TRP A 469 12.12 0.39 9.75
N ARG A 470 12.79 -0.41 8.90
CA ARG A 470 12.96 -0.08 7.48
C ARG A 470 11.62 0.08 6.75
N ALA A 471 10.60 -0.69 7.14
CA ALA A 471 9.22 -0.60 6.66
C ALA A 471 8.31 0.26 7.58
N GLY A 472 8.89 1.15 8.37
CA GLY A 472 8.21 1.93 9.41
C GLY A 472 6.98 2.69 8.95
N ALA A 473 6.99 3.20 7.71
CA ALA A 473 5.86 3.91 7.12
C ALA A 473 4.59 3.04 7.03
N LEU A 474 4.73 1.77 6.62
CA LEU A 474 3.60 0.84 6.54
C LEU A 474 3.15 0.35 7.91
N LEU A 475 4.05 0.34 8.89
CA LEU A 475 3.74 -0.07 10.26
C LEU A 475 3.03 1.02 11.07
N LEU A 476 3.26 2.29 10.74
CA LEU A 476 2.70 3.43 11.47
C LEU A 476 1.15 3.37 11.58
N PRO A 477 0.37 3.15 10.50
CA PRO A 477 -1.07 3.02 10.63
C PRO A 477 -1.53 1.92 11.59
N VAL A 478 -0.88 0.74 11.54
CA VAL A 478 -1.20 -0.38 12.43
C VAL A 478 -0.94 -0.02 13.89
N LEU A 479 0.18 0.66 14.17
CA LEU A 479 0.51 1.11 15.52
C LEU A 479 -0.43 2.20 16.04
N LEU A 480 -0.91 3.09 15.15
CA LEU A 480 -1.93 4.08 15.50
C LEU A 480 -3.27 3.41 15.82
N CYS A 481 -3.69 2.41 15.04
CA CYS A 481 -4.88 1.61 15.38
C CYS A 481 -4.71 0.87 16.72
N ALA A 482 -3.53 0.32 17.01
CA ALA A 482 -3.24 -0.32 18.29
C ALA A 482 -3.33 0.68 19.47
N ALA A 483 -2.82 1.90 19.30
CA ALA A 483 -2.97 2.97 20.29
C ALA A 483 -4.43 3.39 20.48
N GLY A 484 -5.22 3.40 19.40
CA GLY A 484 -6.66 3.64 19.45
C GLY A 484 -7.42 2.53 20.17
N LEU A 485 -7.10 1.26 19.93
CA LEU A 485 -7.70 0.13 20.64
C LEU A 485 -7.38 0.17 22.14
N ALA A 486 -6.15 0.52 22.52
CA ALA A 486 -5.79 0.73 23.92
C ALA A 486 -6.64 1.85 24.55
N THR A 487 -6.84 2.95 23.82
CA THR A 487 -7.71 4.07 24.24
C THR A 487 -9.15 3.59 24.45
N LEU A 488 -9.69 2.80 23.52
CA LEU A 488 -11.04 2.26 23.60
C LEU A 488 -11.21 1.32 24.80
N LEU A 489 -10.23 0.46 25.08
CA LEU A 489 -10.29 -0.45 26.23
C LEU A 489 -10.29 0.32 27.56
N MET A 490 -9.50 1.39 27.66
CA MET A 490 -9.50 2.26 28.84
C MET A 490 -10.81 3.02 28.99
N LEU A 491 -11.39 3.49 27.87
CA LEU A 491 -12.70 4.15 27.87
C LEU A 491 -13.83 3.16 28.22
N ALA A 492 -13.84 1.96 27.64
CA ALA A 492 -14.84 0.94 27.95
C ALA A 492 -14.81 0.49 29.42
N GLY A 493 -13.65 0.60 30.09
CA GLY A 493 -13.52 0.38 31.53
C GLY A 493 -13.79 1.60 32.41
N SER A 494 -14.13 2.77 31.83
CA SER A 494 -14.32 4.02 32.57
C SER A 494 -15.65 4.72 32.32
N VAL A 495 -16.18 4.68 31.10
CA VAL A 495 -17.43 5.34 30.72
C VAL A 495 -18.50 4.34 30.29
N THR A 496 -19.78 4.75 30.31
CA THR A 496 -20.90 3.92 29.88
C THR A 496 -20.86 3.65 28.38
N ALA A 497 -21.42 2.51 27.96
CA ALA A 497 -21.52 2.13 26.55
C ALA A 497 -22.38 3.12 25.75
N GLU A 498 -23.44 3.66 26.36
CA GLU A 498 -24.29 4.70 25.79
C GLU A 498 -23.47 5.96 25.46
N SER A 499 -22.65 6.44 26.39
CA SER A 499 -21.78 7.60 26.14
C SER A 499 -20.77 7.39 25.02
N LEU A 500 -20.30 6.15 24.82
CA LEU A 500 -19.41 5.82 23.69
C LEU A 500 -20.18 5.81 22.37
N ASP A 501 -21.40 5.28 22.37
CA ASP A 501 -22.26 5.24 21.20
C ASP A 501 -22.78 6.65 20.82
N ASP A 502 -22.96 7.56 21.78
CA ASP A 502 -23.29 8.97 21.52
C ASP A 502 -22.20 9.69 20.71
N ILE A 503 -20.93 9.32 20.93
CA ILE A 503 -19.78 9.92 20.26
C ILE A 503 -19.44 9.19 18.96
N ALA A 504 -19.44 7.84 18.96
CA ALA A 504 -19.05 7.04 17.79
C ALA A 504 -20.24 6.72 16.85
N GLY A 505 -21.47 7.01 17.28
CA GLY A 505 -22.73 6.65 16.64
C GLY A 505 -23.20 5.24 16.98
N SER A 506 -24.52 5.02 16.96
CA SER A 506 -25.14 3.76 17.39
C SER A 506 -24.77 2.58 16.48
N ASN A 507 -24.70 1.39 17.08
CA ASN A 507 -24.32 0.15 16.38
C ASN A 507 -25.53 -0.47 15.67
N ASN A 508 -25.69 -0.14 14.38
CA ASN A 508 -26.85 -0.55 13.59
C ASN A 508 -26.49 -1.52 12.46
N ARG A 509 -25.21 -1.92 12.32
CA ARG A 509 -24.76 -2.70 11.15
C ARG A 509 -25.47 -4.03 11.02
N TYR A 510 -25.71 -4.73 12.13
CA TYR A 510 -26.45 -5.97 12.13
C TYR A 510 -27.82 -5.79 11.48
N TRP A 511 -28.60 -4.81 11.95
CA TRP A 511 -29.93 -4.48 11.41
C TRP A 511 -29.89 -4.09 9.93
N TRP A 512 -28.93 -3.25 9.52
CA TRP A 512 -28.81 -2.87 8.10
C TRP A 512 -28.48 -4.08 7.21
N VAL A 513 -27.64 -5.01 7.68
CA VAL A 513 -27.29 -6.21 6.92
C VAL A 513 -28.43 -7.23 6.91
N THR A 514 -29.15 -7.42 8.02
CA THR A 514 -30.22 -8.42 8.11
C THR A 514 -31.55 -7.94 7.56
N GLU A 515 -32.01 -6.73 7.90
CA GLU A 515 -33.34 -6.23 7.55
C GLU A 515 -33.37 -5.45 6.25
N ARG A 516 -32.31 -4.69 5.96
CA ARG A 516 -32.20 -3.88 4.74
C ARG A 516 -31.38 -4.54 3.63
N GLU A 517 -30.80 -5.71 3.92
CA GLU A 517 -29.97 -6.49 3.00
C GLU A 517 -28.93 -5.65 2.25
N VAL A 518 -28.34 -4.63 2.90
CA VAL A 518 -27.46 -3.66 2.23
C VAL A 518 -26.19 -4.29 1.66
N TRP A 519 -25.81 -5.48 2.16
CA TRP A 519 -24.70 -6.28 1.65
C TRP A 519 -25.16 -7.44 0.76
N GLY A 520 -26.46 -7.56 0.53
CA GLY A 520 -27.11 -8.60 -0.26
C GLY A 520 -27.68 -9.75 0.59
N PRO A 521 -28.55 -10.58 -0.01
CA PRO A 521 -29.31 -11.61 0.71
C PRO A 521 -28.40 -12.66 1.37
N TRP A 522 -27.29 -13.02 0.73
CA TRP A 522 -26.34 -14.01 1.26
C TRP A 522 -25.74 -13.56 2.61
N TRP A 523 -25.32 -12.30 2.72
CA TRP A 523 -24.78 -11.75 3.96
C TRP A 523 -25.86 -11.61 5.03
N ALA A 524 -27.10 -11.28 4.64
CA ALA A 524 -28.23 -11.26 5.55
C ALA A 524 -28.48 -12.64 6.17
N THR A 525 -28.48 -13.70 5.35
CA THR A 525 -28.62 -15.09 5.80
C THR A 525 -27.47 -15.49 6.72
N LEU A 526 -26.22 -15.24 6.34
CA LEU A 526 -25.06 -15.53 7.19
C LEU A 526 -25.15 -14.83 8.55
N PHE A 527 -25.55 -13.55 8.57
CA PHE A 527 -25.70 -12.78 9.81
C PHE A 527 -26.84 -13.31 10.68
N ARG A 528 -27.94 -13.80 10.11
CA ARG A 528 -29.05 -14.41 10.85
C ARG A 528 -28.69 -15.79 11.40
N GLU A 529 -27.91 -16.57 10.66
CA GLU A 529 -27.60 -17.97 11.00
C GLU A 529 -26.36 -18.14 11.88
N THR A 530 -25.35 -17.27 11.75
CA THR A 530 -24.02 -17.49 12.37
C THR A 530 -23.57 -16.40 13.34
N LEU A 531 -24.14 -15.20 13.23
CA LEU A 531 -23.80 -14.04 14.05
C LEU A 531 -25.00 -13.58 14.87
N SER A 532 -24.75 -12.78 15.90
CA SER A 532 -25.79 -12.10 16.65
C SER A 532 -25.46 -10.61 16.74
N ALA A 533 -26.48 -9.78 16.93
CA ALA A 533 -26.29 -8.35 17.15
C ALA A 533 -25.30 -8.07 18.28
N GLU A 534 -25.35 -8.85 19.36
CA GLU A 534 -24.45 -8.75 20.52
C GLU A 534 -22.98 -9.02 20.17
N ARG A 535 -22.69 -9.89 19.19
CA ARG A 535 -21.32 -10.19 18.75
C ARG A 535 -20.79 -9.17 17.75
N VAL A 536 -21.68 -8.60 16.92
CA VAL A 536 -21.31 -7.60 15.92
C VAL A 536 -21.11 -6.21 16.53
N ALA A 537 -21.91 -5.85 17.54
CA ALA A 537 -21.90 -4.51 18.13
C ALA A 537 -20.52 -4.09 18.69
N PRO A 538 -19.75 -4.92 19.43
CA PRO A 538 -18.42 -4.55 19.90
C PRO A 538 -17.42 -4.31 18.75
N ILE A 539 -17.54 -5.06 17.66
CA ILE A 539 -16.66 -4.93 16.49
C ILE A 539 -16.98 -3.64 15.74
N GLU A 540 -18.27 -3.36 15.52
CA GLU A 540 -18.74 -2.12 14.90
C GLU A 540 -18.31 -0.90 15.73
N ARG A 541 -18.53 -0.94 17.05
CA ARG A 541 -18.11 0.12 17.97
C ARG A 541 -16.61 0.36 17.89
N ALA A 542 -15.80 -0.71 17.87
CA ALA A 542 -14.36 -0.59 17.73
C ALA A 542 -13.97 0.06 16.39
N ALA A 543 -14.57 -0.36 15.29
CA ALA A 543 -14.29 0.22 13.97
C ALA A 543 -14.66 1.72 13.89
N ARG A 544 -15.83 2.09 14.42
CA ARG A 544 -16.30 3.49 14.46
C ARG A 544 -15.44 4.37 15.37
N PHE A 545 -15.12 3.88 16.57
CA PHE A 545 -14.24 4.59 17.49
C PHE A 545 -12.84 4.79 16.88
N LEU A 546 -12.27 3.76 16.27
CA LEU A 546 -10.98 3.87 15.59
C LEU A 546 -11.03 4.87 14.44
N ALA A 547 -12.12 4.90 13.66
CA ALA A 547 -12.31 5.90 12.61
C ALA A 547 -12.34 7.33 13.17
N LEU A 548 -12.91 7.56 14.36
CA LEU A 548 -12.88 8.87 15.02
C LEU A 548 -11.50 9.22 15.61
N TYR A 549 -10.83 8.23 16.21
CA TYR A 549 -9.50 8.40 16.82
C TYR A 549 -8.38 8.60 15.80
N PHE A 550 -8.46 7.94 14.64
CA PHE A 550 -7.35 7.84 13.70
C PHE A 550 -6.91 9.20 13.13
N PRO A 551 -7.80 10.13 12.70
CA PRO A 551 -7.40 11.42 12.18
C PRO A 551 -6.54 12.27 13.12
N PRO A 552 -6.95 12.57 14.39
CA PRO A 552 -6.10 13.33 15.30
C PRO A 552 -4.80 12.59 15.64
N ALA A 553 -4.83 11.25 15.77
CA ALA A 553 -3.64 10.47 16.04
C ALA A 553 -2.61 10.52 14.89
N ALA A 554 -3.09 10.39 13.65
CA ALA A 554 -2.27 10.47 12.44
C ALA A 554 -1.67 11.87 12.23
N LEU A 555 -2.48 12.92 12.37
CA LEU A 555 -2.02 14.31 12.27
C LEU A 555 -1.01 14.64 13.37
N LEU A 556 -1.24 14.19 14.60
CA LEU A 556 -0.29 14.37 15.70
C LEU A 556 1.02 13.64 15.45
N ALA A 557 0.99 12.40 14.95
CA ALA A 557 2.20 11.67 14.60
C ALA A 557 3.01 12.38 13.51
N LEU A 558 2.36 12.94 12.48
CA LEU A 558 3.02 13.72 11.44
C LEU A 558 3.57 15.05 11.98
N ALA A 559 2.83 15.75 12.83
CA ALA A 559 3.28 16.99 13.47
C ALA A 559 4.50 16.74 14.38
N LEU A 560 4.47 15.69 15.20
CA LEU A 560 5.62 15.27 16.01
C LEU A 560 6.81 14.87 15.12
N ALA A 561 6.57 14.19 14.00
CA ALA A 561 7.63 13.85 13.06
C ALA A 561 8.28 15.10 12.45
N ALA A 562 7.49 16.14 12.15
CA ALA A 562 7.94 17.37 11.50
C ALA A 562 8.61 18.35 12.47
N PHE A 563 8.04 18.58 13.65
CA PHE A 563 8.47 19.64 14.55
C PHE A 563 9.32 19.14 15.73
N ASP A 564 8.99 17.97 16.27
CA ASP A 564 9.71 17.38 17.40
C ASP A 564 10.93 16.57 16.93
N LEU A 565 10.73 15.62 16.01
CA LEU A 565 11.80 14.81 15.43
C LEU A 565 12.53 15.49 14.26
N ARG A 566 11.93 16.51 13.66
CA ARG A 566 12.49 17.28 12.53
C ARG A 566 12.94 16.40 11.37
N LEU A 567 12.11 15.41 11.03
CA LEU A 567 12.39 14.53 9.90
C LEU A 567 12.38 15.33 8.58
N PRO A 568 13.23 14.99 7.61
CA PRO A 568 13.26 15.67 6.32
C PRO A 568 11.93 15.48 5.58
N PRO A 569 11.52 16.43 4.70
CA PRO A 569 10.25 16.38 3.98
C PRO A 569 9.98 15.05 3.27
N ARG A 570 11.03 14.43 2.70
CA ARG A 570 10.94 13.10 2.08
C ARG A 570 10.46 12.02 3.04
N ARG A 571 10.92 12.01 4.29
CA ARG A 571 10.48 11.04 5.30
C ARG A 571 9.07 11.34 5.79
N LEU A 572 8.71 12.62 5.93
CA LEU A 572 7.34 13.02 6.26
C LEU A 572 6.35 12.54 5.19
N ALA A 573 6.68 12.74 3.91
CA ALA A 573 5.87 12.24 2.80
C ALA A 573 5.72 10.71 2.83
N LEU A 574 6.81 9.97 3.10
CA LEU A 574 6.74 8.51 3.22
C LEU A 574 5.84 8.05 4.36
N LEU A 575 5.85 8.74 5.50
CA LEU A 575 4.95 8.44 6.63
C LEU A 575 3.50 8.83 6.32
N ALA A 576 3.27 9.89 5.54
CA ALA A 576 1.93 10.40 5.24
C ALA A 576 1.18 9.56 4.20
N VAL A 577 1.86 9.09 3.14
CA VAL A 577 1.25 8.32 2.04
C VAL A 577 0.35 7.17 2.51
N PRO A 578 0.79 6.25 3.39
CA PRO A 578 -0.06 5.15 3.83
C PRO A 578 -1.22 5.59 4.74
N LEU A 579 -1.17 6.81 5.31
CA LEU A 579 -2.24 7.36 6.15
C LEU A 579 -3.37 7.96 5.32
N LEU A 580 -3.10 8.48 4.11
CA LEU A 580 -4.10 9.13 3.25
C LEU A 580 -5.35 8.27 2.96
N PRO A 581 -5.23 7.00 2.48
CA PRO A 581 -6.43 6.18 2.22
C PRO A 581 -7.19 5.87 3.51
N LEU A 582 -6.50 5.79 4.65
CA LEU A 582 -7.10 5.52 5.95
C LEU A 582 -7.78 6.76 6.55
N LEU A 583 -7.26 7.95 6.32
CA LEU A 583 -7.94 9.21 6.66
C LEU A 583 -9.23 9.38 5.85
N TRP A 584 -9.21 9.00 4.57
CA TRP A 584 -10.42 8.96 3.76
C TRP A 584 -11.43 7.93 4.29
N LEU A 585 -10.98 6.71 4.60
CA LEU A 585 -11.83 5.66 5.16
C LEU A 585 -12.40 6.05 6.53
N ALA A 586 -11.58 6.65 7.40
CA ALA A 586 -11.98 7.15 8.70
C ALA A 586 -13.11 8.16 8.59
N ARG A 587 -13.02 9.11 7.64
CA ARG A 587 -14.11 10.05 7.36
C ARG A 587 -15.39 9.32 6.92
N LYS A 588 -15.28 8.35 6.00
CA LYS A 588 -16.43 7.58 5.50
C LYS A 588 -17.15 6.85 6.63
N VAL A 589 -16.40 6.19 7.50
CA VAL A 589 -16.96 5.42 8.62
C VAL A 589 -17.52 6.31 9.73
N ALA A 590 -16.83 7.38 10.10
CA ALA A 590 -17.20 8.23 11.24
C ALA A 590 -18.35 9.20 10.93
N PHE A 591 -18.51 9.63 9.67
CA PHE A 591 -19.50 10.65 9.28
C PHE A 591 -20.51 10.12 8.25
N ASP A 592 -20.03 9.62 7.11
CA ASP A 592 -20.93 9.29 5.99
C ASP A 592 -21.75 8.00 6.23
N TRP A 593 -21.22 7.06 7.02
CA TRP A 593 -21.85 5.77 7.32
C TRP A 593 -22.21 5.60 8.80
N SER A 594 -22.07 6.66 9.58
CA SER A 594 -22.46 6.64 10.99
C SER A 594 -23.95 6.91 11.13
N SER A 595 -24.56 6.29 12.13
CA SER A 595 -25.95 6.51 12.51
C SER A 595 -25.96 7.44 13.72
N THR A 596 -25.56 8.70 13.53
CA THR A 596 -25.56 9.72 14.57
C THR A 596 -26.00 11.06 14.01
N ASP A 597 -27.11 11.55 14.56
CA ASP A 597 -27.64 12.86 14.23
C ASP A 597 -26.79 13.94 14.92
N ASN A 598 -26.19 13.62 16.09
CA ASN A 598 -25.42 14.57 16.87
C ASN A 598 -24.16 15.09 16.16
N LEU A 599 -23.40 14.24 15.44
CA LEU A 599 -22.20 14.70 14.74
C LEU A 599 -22.51 15.35 13.39
N ASN A 600 -23.45 14.78 12.63
CA ASN A 600 -23.72 15.24 11.27
C ASN A 600 -24.47 16.58 11.22
N GLU A 601 -25.35 16.84 12.19
CA GLU A 601 -26.09 18.11 12.29
C GLU A 601 -25.22 19.27 12.81
N LEU A 602 -24.15 18.96 13.55
CA LEU A 602 -23.26 19.98 14.11
C LEU A 602 -22.25 20.54 13.10
N ILE A 603 -21.98 19.82 12.01
CA ILE A 603 -20.98 20.23 11.02
C ILE A 603 -21.64 21.18 10.04
N ALA A 604 -21.02 22.35 9.82
CA ALA A 604 -21.55 23.33 8.90
C ALA A 604 -21.71 22.76 7.47
N PRO A 605 -22.78 23.13 6.75
CA PRO A 605 -22.93 22.83 5.33
C PRO A 605 -21.84 23.56 4.51
N VAL A 606 -21.92 23.46 3.18
CA VAL A 606 -20.97 24.15 2.29
C VAL A 606 -21.11 25.67 2.49
N ASP A 607 -20.00 26.34 2.75
CA ASP A 607 -19.95 27.80 2.91
C ASP A 607 -19.90 28.56 1.57
N ALA A 608 -19.85 29.89 1.63
CA ALA A 608 -19.78 30.76 0.45
C ALA A 608 -18.50 30.58 -0.40
N LEU A 609 -17.45 29.94 0.15
CA LEU A 609 -16.20 29.63 -0.54
C LEU A 609 -16.21 28.21 -1.16
N GLY A 610 -17.33 27.48 -1.06
CA GLY A 610 -17.46 26.11 -1.54
C GLY A 610 -16.80 25.06 -0.65
N LEU A 611 -16.38 25.44 0.57
CA LEU A 611 -15.76 24.55 1.55
C LEU A 611 -16.81 24.01 2.53
N ARG A 612 -16.77 22.71 2.82
CA ARG A 612 -17.63 22.10 3.84
C ARG A 612 -17.07 22.39 5.24
N GLY A 613 -17.92 22.52 6.26
CA GLY A 613 -17.54 22.69 7.67
C GLY A 613 -16.48 21.70 8.15
N GLY A 614 -16.54 20.46 7.65
CA GLY A 614 -15.54 19.43 7.94
C GLY A 614 -14.09 19.82 7.58
N VAL A 615 -13.87 20.66 6.55
CA VAL A 615 -12.53 21.14 6.20
C VAL A 615 -11.95 22.01 7.32
N TYR A 616 -12.75 22.94 7.85
CA TYR A 616 -12.35 23.82 8.94
C TYR A 616 -12.05 23.05 10.22
N LEU A 617 -12.85 22.02 10.53
CA LEU A 617 -12.59 21.14 11.68
C LEU A 617 -11.27 20.36 11.51
N TYR A 618 -10.97 19.86 10.31
CA TYR A 618 -9.67 19.21 10.04
C TYR A 618 -8.49 20.18 10.13
N LEU A 619 -8.65 21.43 9.70
CA LEU A 619 -7.65 22.48 9.89
C LEU A 619 -7.45 22.81 11.38
N LEU A 620 -8.52 22.83 12.16
CA LEU A 620 -8.47 23.00 13.62
C LEU A 620 -7.70 21.84 14.28
N LEU A 621 -7.97 20.59 13.88
CA LEU A 621 -7.21 19.43 14.35
C LEU A 621 -5.72 19.54 13.97
N ALA A 622 -5.42 19.97 12.74
CA ALA A 622 -4.03 20.15 12.30
C ALA A 622 -3.31 21.23 13.12
N LEU A 623 -3.97 22.37 13.37
CA LEU A 623 -3.48 23.44 14.24
C LEU A 623 -3.19 22.93 15.65
N LEU A 624 -4.14 22.21 16.25
CA LEU A 624 -3.99 21.56 17.56
C LEU A 624 -2.75 20.64 17.59
N CYS A 625 -2.61 19.78 16.58
CA CYS A 625 -1.51 18.81 16.51
C CYS A 625 -0.14 19.47 16.36
N VAL A 626 -0.03 20.52 15.55
CA VAL A 626 1.19 21.33 15.41
C VAL A 626 1.53 22.02 16.73
N HIS A 627 0.54 22.62 17.38
CA HIS A 627 0.71 23.29 18.66
C HIS A 627 1.21 22.31 19.75
N VAL A 628 0.61 21.12 19.84
CA VAL A 628 1.04 20.04 20.73
C VAL A 628 2.48 19.60 20.44
N ALA A 629 2.86 19.43 19.17
CA ALA A 629 4.20 18.99 18.80
C ALA A 629 5.28 20.03 19.17
N LEU A 630 4.98 21.32 18.98
CA LEU A 630 5.87 22.42 19.37
C LEU A 630 5.99 22.54 20.90
N LEU A 631 4.88 22.43 21.64
CA LEU A 631 4.87 22.45 23.11
C LEU A 631 5.65 21.26 23.69
N ALA A 632 5.46 20.06 23.15
CA ALA A 632 6.20 18.88 23.60
C ALA A 632 7.71 19.07 23.44
N GLY A 633 8.15 19.74 22.36
CA GLY A 633 9.56 20.03 22.05
C GLY A 633 10.14 21.30 22.69
N ALA A 634 9.35 22.08 23.45
CA ALA A 634 9.69 23.43 23.88
C ALA A 634 10.88 23.53 24.87
N ARG A 635 11.30 22.43 25.50
CA ARG A 635 12.37 22.39 26.53
C ARG A 635 13.68 23.09 26.13
N ARG A 636 14.05 23.09 24.84
CA ARG A 636 15.29 23.71 24.34
C ARG A 636 15.08 25.05 23.64
N ARG A 637 13.89 25.28 23.06
CA ARG A 637 13.54 26.48 22.30
C ARG A 637 12.04 26.74 22.49
N PRO A 638 11.65 27.55 23.50
CA PRO A 638 10.24 27.74 23.83
C PRO A 638 9.53 28.69 22.87
N TRP A 639 10.26 29.62 22.22
CA TRP A 639 9.68 30.68 21.40
C TRP A 639 8.74 30.22 20.27
N PRO A 640 9.05 29.17 19.49
CA PRO A 640 8.11 28.67 18.49
C PRO A 640 6.79 28.18 19.09
N ALA A 641 6.83 27.58 20.28
CA ALA A 641 5.62 27.15 20.98
C ALA A 641 4.82 28.36 21.47
N VAL A 642 5.47 29.36 22.07
CA VAL A 642 4.83 30.61 22.53
C VAL A 642 4.15 31.36 21.37
N LEU A 643 4.85 31.55 20.25
CA LEU A 643 4.30 32.20 19.06
C LEU A 643 3.12 31.40 18.49
N CYS A 644 3.23 30.07 18.46
CA CYS A 644 2.13 29.21 18.05
C CYS A 644 0.93 29.32 19.00
N THR A 645 1.14 29.37 20.32
CA THR A 645 0.05 29.59 21.28
C THR A 645 -0.67 30.91 21.01
N LEU A 646 0.06 32.02 20.86
CA LEU A 646 -0.52 33.34 20.62
C LEU A 646 -1.34 33.38 19.31
N ALA A 647 -0.85 32.75 18.25
CA ALA A 647 -1.57 32.68 16.97
C ALA A 647 -2.75 31.69 17.02
N ALA A 648 -2.60 30.56 17.71
CA ALA A 648 -3.58 29.49 17.73
C ALA A 648 -4.84 29.83 18.53
N LEU A 649 -4.76 30.69 19.55
CA LEU A 649 -5.94 31.07 20.34
C LEU A 649 -7.05 31.71 19.48
N PRO A 650 -6.83 32.86 18.80
CA PRO A 650 -7.86 33.45 17.95
C PRO A 650 -8.18 32.58 16.72
N LEU A 651 -7.17 31.93 16.13
CA LEU A 651 -7.37 31.10 14.94
C LEU A 651 -8.20 29.84 15.24
N SER A 652 -8.01 29.20 16.40
CA SER A 652 -8.79 28.03 16.79
C SER A 652 -10.26 28.36 17.00
N TRP A 653 -10.56 29.52 17.60
CA TRP A 653 -11.93 30.00 17.77
C TRP A 653 -12.59 30.31 16.42
N TRP A 654 -11.86 30.96 15.50
CA TRP A 654 -12.36 31.21 14.16
C TRP A 654 -12.64 29.91 13.40
N LEU A 655 -11.69 28.97 13.38
CA LEU A 655 -11.86 27.67 12.72
C LEU A 655 -13.02 26.85 13.30
N LEU A 656 -13.22 26.89 14.62
CA LEU A 656 -14.35 26.22 15.27
C LEU A 656 -15.69 26.75 14.74
N ASN A 657 -15.86 28.08 14.70
CA ASN A 657 -17.12 28.70 14.26
C ASN A 657 -17.39 28.51 12.76
N GLN A 658 -16.35 28.45 11.92
CA GLN A 658 -16.52 28.11 10.50
C GLN A 658 -16.84 26.62 10.29
N GLY A 659 -16.39 25.76 11.20
CA GLY A 659 -16.61 24.32 11.11
C GLY A 659 -17.98 23.85 11.61
N LEU A 660 -18.60 24.63 12.51
CA LEU A 660 -19.86 24.28 13.16
C LEU A 660 -21.06 24.96 12.51
N ALA A 661 -22.21 24.29 12.50
CA ALA A 661 -23.45 24.84 11.98
C ALA A 661 -23.86 26.11 12.74
N THR A 662 -24.35 27.10 12.00
CA THR A 662 -24.85 28.37 12.57
C THR A 662 -26.17 28.19 13.29
N GLU A 663 -26.98 27.23 12.85
CA GLU A 663 -28.30 26.92 13.38
C GLU A 663 -28.46 25.40 13.52
N VAL A 664 -28.78 24.96 14.74
CA VAL A 664 -29.05 23.58 15.12
C VAL A 664 -30.40 23.56 15.82
N HIS A 665 -31.37 22.85 15.26
CA HIS A 665 -32.74 22.77 15.77
C HIS A 665 -32.91 21.55 16.67
N LYS A 666 -32.86 21.73 17.99
CA LYS A 666 -33.04 20.63 18.97
C LYS A 666 -33.89 21.06 20.15
N TYR A 667 -34.73 20.15 20.65
CA TYR A 667 -35.54 20.38 21.85
C TYR A 667 -36.44 21.64 21.79
N GLY A 668 -36.91 22.01 20.60
CA GLY A 668 -37.73 23.21 20.39
C GLY A 668 -36.98 24.54 20.45
N LEU A 669 -35.64 24.53 20.49
CA LEU A 669 -34.78 25.71 20.51
C LEU A 669 -33.79 25.69 19.34
N VAL A 670 -33.29 26.87 18.97
CA VAL A 670 -32.25 27.07 17.94
C VAL A 670 -30.95 27.45 18.63
N TYR A 671 -29.90 26.67 18.40
CA TYR A 671 -28.55 26.91 18.94
C TYR A 671 -27.57 27.13 17.78
N SER A 672 -26.51 27.90 18.00
CA SER A 672 -25.30 27.69 17.20
C SER A 672 -24.61 26.39 17.63
N GLY A 673 -23.86 25.75 16.74
CA GLY A 673 -23.10 24.55 17.10
C GLY A 673 -22.12 24.80 18.24
N ALA A 674 -21.56 26.00 18.36
CA ALA A 674 -20.71 26.39 19.48
C ALA A 674 -21.48 26.50 20.80
N GLN A 675 -22.70 27.05 20.78
CA GLN A 675 -23.59 27.07 21.94
C GLN A 675 -23.99 25.66 22.36
N PHE A 676 -24.29 24.79 21.40
CA PHE A 676 -24.64 23.40 21.67
C PHE A 676 -23.50 22.62 22.34
N LEU A 677 -22.24 22.86 21.94
CA LEU A 677 -21.07 22.16 22.49
C LEU A 677 -20.54 22.74 23.81
N LEU A 678 -20.59 24.07 23.99
CA LEU A 678 -19.95 24.77 25.11
C LEU A 678 -20.94 25.39 26.10
N GLY A 679 -22.25 25.26 25.86
CA GLY A 679 -23.32 25.67 26.76
C GLY A 679 -23.29 24.91 28.09
N ALA A 680 -23.72 25.58 29.18
CA ALA A 680 -23.80 24.93 30.49
C ALA A 680 -25.09 24.10 30.65
N ASP A 681 -26.18 24.60 30.06
CA ASP A 681 -27.47 23.93 29.97
C ASP A 681 -28.10 24.21 28.59
N ARG A 682 -29.22 23.55 28.30
CA ARG A 682 -29.95 23.68 27.04
C ARG A 682 -31.00 24.81 27.07
N GLN A 683 -31.00 25.65 28.11
CA GLN A 683 -32.07 26.63 28.34
C GLN A 683 -31.55 28.08 28.43
N ALA A 684 -30.37 28.28 29.00
CA ALA A 684 -29.68 29.57 29.10
C ALA A 684 -28.54 29.63 28.08
N LEU A 685 -28.79 30.30 26.94
CA LEU A 685 -27.81 30.47 25.86
C LEU A 685 -26.71 31.45 26.31
N PRO A 686 -25.45 30.99 26.48
CA PRO A 686 -24.36 31.89 26.83
C PRO A 686 -24.01 32.83 25.66
N GLY A 687 -23.61 34.05 25.98
CA GLY A 687 -23.08 34.99 24.99
C GLY A 687 -21.71 34.58 24.46
N ASP A 688 -21.32 35.14 23.32
CA ASP A 688 -20.09 34.78 22.58
C ASP A 688 -18.80 34.93 23.40
N SER A 689 -18.74 35.91 24.31
CA SER A 689 -17.58 36.10 25.19
C SER A 689 -17.39 34.94 26.17
N ALA A 690 -18.48 34.41 26.72
CA ALA A 690 -18.44 33.26 27.62
C ALA A 690 -18.06 31.98 26.86
N LEU A 691 -18.59 31.80 25.65
CA LEU A 691 -18.23 30.68 24.77
C LEU A 691 -16.76 30.71 24.37
N LEU A 692 -16.23 31.88 24.01
CA LEU A 692 -14.82 32.07 23.71
C LEU A 692 -13.95 31.68 24.90
N ILE A 693 -14.23 32.19 26.11
CA ILE A 693 -13.44 31.87 27.30
C ILE A 693 -13.43 30.36 27.58
N ARG A 694 -14.61 29.70 27.49
CA ARG A 694 -14.73 28.24 27.67
C ARG A 694 -13.93 27.47 26.63
N TRP A 695 -13.99 27.89 25.37
CA TRP A 695 -13.22 27.29 24.29
C TRP A 695 -11.71 27.44 24.50
N LEU A 696 -11.24 28.64 24.83
CA LEU A 696 -9.82 28.89 25.05
C LEU A 696 -9.29 28.08 26.23
N ALA A 697 -10.07 27.95 27.32
CA ALA A 697 -9.73 27.10 28.45
C ALA A 697 -9.63 25.61 28.04
N LEU A 698 -10.61 25.11 27.28
CA LEU A 698 -10.61 23.73 26.78
C LEU A 698 -9.44 23.47 25.83
N TYR A 699 -9.18 24.38 24.90
CA TYR A 699 -8.10 24.28 23.92
C TYR A 699 -6.72 24.28 24.60
N LEU A 700 -6.49 25.19 25.57
CA LEU A 700 -5.25 25.25 26.33
C LEU A 700 -5.05 24.01 27.22
N ALA A 701 -6.09 23.57 27.92
CA ALA A 701 -6.04 22.36 28.74
C ALA A 701 -5.74 21.12 27.89
N GLY A 702 -6.45 20.97 26.75
CA GLY A 702 -6.24 19.87 25.81
C GLY A 702 -4.81 19.87 25.25
N THR A 703 -4.35 20.99 24.72
CA THR A 703 -2.97 21.10 24.18
C THR A 703 -1.91 20.79 25.23
N ALA A 704 -2.06 21.29 26.46
CA ALA A 704 -1.14 21.00 27.55
C ALA A 704 -1.11 19.51 27.93
N LEU A 705 -2.28 18.87 28.05
CA LEU A 705 -2.38 17.45 28.39
C LEU A 705 -1.79 16.53 27.31
N LEU A 706 -2.14 16.77 26.04
CA LEU A 706 -1.57 16.00 24.92
C LEU A 706 -0.06 16.23 24.82
N ALA A 707 0.43 17.46 24.99
CA ALA A 707 1.86 17.77 24.94
C ALA A 707 2.61 17.11 26.09
N ALA A 708 2.04 17.12 27.31
CA ALA A 708 2.61 16.44 28.47
C ALA A 708 2.71 14.92 28.22
N GLY A 709 1.66 14.30 27.68
CA GLY A 709 1.66 12.90 27.28
C GLY A 709 2.72 12.56 26.24
N ALA A 710 2.82 13.35 25.17
CA ALA A 710 3.84 13.18 24.14
C ALA A 710 5.27 13.40 24.69
N ALA A 711 5.45 14.35 25.61
CA ALA A 711 6.73 14.60 26.28
C ALA A 711 7.13 13.44 27.20
N LEU A 712 6.19 12.85 27.95
CA LEU A 712 6.43 11.69 28.81
C LEU A 712 6.82 10.44 28.01
N ALA A 713 6.20 10.26 26.84
CA ALA A 713 6.49 9.14 25.93
C ALA A 713 7.84 9.28 25.20
N ARG A 714 8.45 10.48 25.21
CA ARG A 714 9.72 10.76 24.53
C ARG A 714 10.82 9.85 25.06
N ARG A 715 11.39 9.03 24.17
CA ARG A 715 12.60 8.26 24.45
C ARG A 715 13.82 9.08 24.07
N SER A 716 14.90 9.02 24.85
CA SER A 716 16.18 9.63 24.49
C SER A 716 16.61 9.15 23.10
N PRO A 717 17.10 10.05 22.23
CA PRO A 717 17.52 9.66 20.88
C PRO A 717 18.61 8.58 20.97
N PRO A 718 18.60 7.58 20.08
CA PRO A 718 19.79 6.76 19.86
C PRO A 718 20.89 7.70 19.33
N ASN A 719 22.04 7.73 20.01
CA ASN A 719 23.24 8.38 19.48
C ASN A 719 23.71 7.69 18.21
#